data_AF-A0A4Z1CIY4-F1
#
_entry.id   AF-A0A4Z1CIY4-F1
#
_cell.length_a   1.000
_cell.length_b   1.000
_cell.length_c   1.000
_cell.angle_alpha   90.00
_cell.angle_beta   90.00
_cell.angle_gamma   90.00
#
_symmetry.space_group_name_H-M   'P 1'
#
loop_
_entity.id
_entity.type
_entity.pdbx_description
1 polymer ?
#
loop_
_entity_poly.entity_id
_entity_poly.type
_entity_poly.pdbx_seq_one_letter_code
_entity_poly.pdbx_strand_id
1 'polypeptide(L)'
;MAKLVIVESPAKARTIGGYLGSDYVVESSIGHIRDLPNNAADTPAKIKDKPWGRLAVDVDNGFEPYYVVPRDKKSHIAKLKKLVKDADALYLATDEDREGEAIAWHLLDELKPPKGLPVHRMVFHEITKPAILAAVENPREINDDLVEAQEARRILDRLYGYEVSPVLWKKVMSGLSAGRVQSVATRLVVDRERERMKFRVASYWDLDATFDAGTGHDPRMFPAKLYSIDDVRVARGADFDNTGELVSTGSTGAKRRVHLSRADAEALASGLGDTTYDVRSVESKPYRRSPYAPFRTTTLQQEASRKLGMSASVTMSVAQRLYENGFITYMRTDSTTLSDAAVGAARDQVRELYGAEYLPDSPRTYASKVKNAQEAHEAIRPAGDTFRTPAQTGLSGEQFRLYELIWMRTVASQMKDAVGNSVTIRIGGAAADGRDVVFSASGRTITFHGFLKAYVEDIDDASKRRDDAETRLPNLTQGAAVSAATLSPEGHETKPPSRYTEATLIKELEDREIGRPSTYASIIGTILNRGYVYKKGTALVPAWLAFSVVRLLEEHFPRQVSYEFTASMEDVLDEIAGGRKDRATELGEFYYGSGDVVGLKTLVTDLGEIDAKEMATFPIGDGIDLRVGRYGPYVEGPGPDGGDASPVRANVPDDLPPDELTVAKAKELLANPAGEEQVVGNHPDTGLQIVAKNGRFGPYVTEVLPDDAPKSAKPRTGSLFKSMTLDTVTLEQAVKLLDLPRIVGTDEDGTEITAQNGRYGPYLKKGTDSRSLTSEDQIFDITLDQAKAIYAQPKQRGRGAATPPLKELGNDPVSGQPVIVKAGRFGEYVTDGEYNATLRKDDTVESITLERAAELLAERRERGPAKKAAKKGAKKAPAKKAAAKKTAAKKAPAKKTAKKA
;
A
#
# COMPACT_ATOMS: atom_id res chain seq x y z
N MET A 1 24.65 -8.32 40.23
CA MET A 1 24.80 -8.04 38.80
C MET A 1 23.43 -8.29 38.17
N ALA A 2 23.14 -7.75 36.98
CA ALA A 2 21.79 -7.73 36.44
C ALA A 2 21.69 -8.60 35.18
N LYS A 3 20.53 -9.24 34.98
CA LYS A 3 20.22 -9.98 33.75
C LYS A 3 19.82 -8.98 32.67
N LEU A 4 20.39 -9.06 31.47
CA LEU A 4 20.06 -8.17 30.36
C LEU A 4 18.98 -8.79 29.48
N VAL A 5 17.90 -8.06 29.21
CA VAL A 5 16.85 -8.44 28.27
C VAL A 5 16.88 -7.49 27.08
N ILE A 6 16.90 -8.02 25.85
CA ILE A 6 16.84 -7.21 24.63
C ILE A 6 15.54 -7.51 23.87
N VAL A 7 14.76 -6.46 23.60
CA VAL A 7 13.50 -6.49 22.83
C VAL A 7 13.61 -5.58 21.60
N GLU A 8 12.65 -5.55 20.67
CA GLU A 8 12.78 -4.73 19.45
C GLU A 8 12.47 -3.24 19.64
N SER A 9 11.54 -2.91 20.53
CA SER A 9 10.99 -1.56 20.64
C SER A 9 11.20 -0.96 22.04
N PRO A 10 11.39 0.37 22.15
CA PRO A 10 11.48 1.03 23.44
C PRO A 10 10.21 0.91 24.28
N ALA A 11 9.03 0.84 23.66
CA ALA A 11 7.78 0.68 24.38
C ALA A 11 7.70 -0.70 25.04
N LYS A 12 8.03 -1.78 24.31
CA LYS A 12 8.15 -3.13 24.90
C LYS A 12 9.15 -3.15 26.05
N ALA A 13 10.28 -2.47 25.89
CA ALA A 13 11.32 -2.44 26.93
C ALA A 13 10.81 -1.84 28.24
N ARG A 14 10.05 -0.74 28.15
CA ARG A 14 9.39 -0.12 29.31
C ARG A 14 8.36 -1.04 29.94
N THR A 15 7.48 -1.64 29.14
CA THR A 15 6.41 -2.53 29.62
C THR A 15 6.98 -3.78 30.31
N ILE A 16 7.91 -4.48 29.65
CA ILE A 16 8.55 -5.70 30.18
C ILE A 16 9.42 -5.38 31.39
N GLY A 17 10.16 -4.27 31.37
CA GLY A 17 10.94 -3.80 32.52
C GLY A 17 10.07 -3.56 33.77
N GLY A 18 8.87 -3.01 33.58
CA GLY A 18 7.89 -2.84 34.66
C GLY A 18 7.40 -4.15 35.29
N TYR A 19 7.43 -5.26 34.55
CA TYR A 19 7.01 -6.58 35.06
C TYR A 19 8.15 -7.36 35.72
N LEU A 20 9.37 -7.27 35.18
CA LEU A 20 10.53 -8.04 35.65
C LEU A 20 11.22 -7.42 36.88
N GLY A 21 11.07 -6.11 37.11
CA GLY A 21 11.62 -5.44 38.28
C GLY A 21 13.13 -5.20 38.20
N SER A 22 13.75 -4.90 39.35
CA SER A 22 15.12 -4.36 39.44
C SER A 22 16.24 -5.34 39.10
N ASP A 23 15.97 -6.65 39.07
CA ASP A 23 16.97 -7.68 38.76
C ASP A 23 17.29 -7.77 37.27
N TYR A 24 16.50 -7.09 36.44
CA TYR A 24 16.61 -7.09 34.99
C TYR A 24 16.89 -5.68 34.46
N VAL A 25 17.82 -5.58 33.52
CA VAL A 25 18.00 -4.40 32.66
C VAL A 25 17.35 -4.72 31.33
N VAL A 26 16.30 -3.98 30.95
CA VAL A 26 15.58 -4.22 29.70
C VAL A 26 15.89 -3.10 28.71
N GLU A 27 16.42 -3.46 27.54
CA GLU A 27 16.83 -2.54 26.50
C GLU A 27 16.22 -2.91 25.15
N SER A 28 16.08 -1.91 24.28
CA SER A 28 15.54 -2.09 22.94
C SER A 28 16.68 -2.21 21.91
N SER A 29 16.56 -3.06 20.90
CA SER A 29 17.45 -3.11 19.73
C SER A 29 17.11 -2.04 18.67
N ILE A 30 15.89 -1.47 18.76
CA ILE A 30 15.34 -0.50 17.80
C ILE A 30 15.16 -1.19 16.43
N GLY A 31 14.51 -2.35 16.44
CA GLY A 31 14.31 -3.23 15.28
C GLY A 31 15.59 -3.92 14.78
N HIS A 32 15.62 -4.24 13.49
CA HIS A 32 16.74 -4.94 12.83
C HIS A 32 18.10 -4.26 13.02
N ILE A 33 19.05 -4.94 13.65
CA ILE A 33 20.36 -4.32 13.91
C ILE A 33 21.37 -4.46 12.77
N ARG A 34 21.08 -5.36 11.82
CA ARG A 34 21.87 -5.59 10.61
C ARG A 34 20.93 -5.73 9.42
N ASP A 35 21.45 -5.43 8.24
CA ASP A 35 20.79 -5.71 6.97
C ASP A 35 21.86 -5.88 5.88
N LEU A 36 21.47 -6.42 4.74
CA LEU A 36 22.27 -6.39 3.54
C LEU A 36 22.52 -4.93 3.10
N PRO A 37 23.72 -4.57 2.61
CA PRO A 37 24.05 -3.22 2.17
C PRO A 37 23.00 -2.66 1.19
N ASN A 38 22.56 -1.44 1.45
CA ASN A 38 21.58 -0.73 0.61
C ASN A 38 22.21 -0.03 -0.61
N ASN A 39 23.51 0.24 -0.56
CA ASN A 39 24.24 0.94 -1.61
C ASN A 39 25.72 0.53 -1.60
N ALA A 40 26.43 0.88 -2.68
CA ALA A 40 27.84 0.54 -2.88
C ALA A 40 28.78 1.15 -1.82
N ALA A 41 28.37 2.22 -1.12
CA ALA A 41 29.16 2.81 -0.04
C ALA A 41 29.12 1.98 1.23
N ASP A 42 28.05 1.23 1.46
CA ASP A 42 27.87 0.38 2.63
C ASP A 42 28.34 -1.06 2.41
N THR A 43 28.56 -1.47 1.15
CA THR A 43 29.18 -2.76 0.81
C THR A 43 30.57 -2.91 1.46
N PRO A 44 30.88 -4.02 2.15
CA PRO A 44 32.20 -4.27 2.73
C PRO A 44 33.32 -4.28 1.67
N ALA A 45 34.47 -3.67 1.96
CA ALA A 45 35.59 -3.57 1.02
C ALA A 45 36.08 -4.94 0.49
N LYS A 46 36.01 -5.98 1.33
CA LYS A 46 36.42 -7.36 1.01
C LYS A 46 35.57 -8.05 -0.07
N ILE A 47 34.37 -7.53 -0.36
CA ILE A 47 33.48 -8.09 -1.38
C ILE A 47 33.21 -7.13 -2.55
N LYS A 48 33.68 -5.89 -2.49
CA LYS A 48 33.34 -4.85 -3.49
C LYS A 48 33.81 -5.20 -4.90
N ASP A 49 34.93 -5.91 -5.00
CA ASP A 49 35.57 -6.35 -6.23
C ASP A 49 35.01 -7.67 -6.77
N LYS A 50 34.16 -8.36 -6.00
CA LYS A 50 33.55 -9.63 -6.42
C LYS A 50 32.40 -9.39 -7.40
N PRO A 51 32.16 -10.30 -8.37
CA PRO A 51 31.06 -10.17 -9.34
C PRO A 51 29.68 -10.01 -8.67
N TRP A 52 29.48 -10.70 -7.55
CA TRP A 52 28.27 -10.66 -6.73
C TRP A 52 28.30 -9.60 -5.62
N GLY A 53 29.38 -8.82 -5.51
CA GLY A 53 29.55 -7.79 -4.48
C GLY A 53 28.43 -6.73 -4.46
N ARG A 54 27.81 -6.49 -5.62
CA ARG A 54 26.62 -5.62 -5.76
C ARG A 54 25.39 -6.19 -5.03
N LEU A 55 25.20 -7.51 -5.07
CA LEU A 55 24.12 -8.22 -4.40
C LEU A 55 24.38 -8.31 -2.89
N ALA A 56 25.68 -8.33 -2.50
CA ALA A 56 26.14 -8.64 -1.15
C ALA A 56 25.68 -10.03 -0.67
N VAL A 57 25.50 -10.94 -1.63
CA VAL A 57 25.18 -12.36 -1.44
C VAL A 57 26.14 -13.12 -2.32
N ASP A 58 26.92 -14.04 -1.75
CA ASP A 58 27.83 -14.90 -2.51
C ASP A 58 27.04 -16.02 -3.17
N VAL A 59 26.51 -15.73 -4.36
CA VAL A 59 25.73 -16.66 -5.18
C VAL A 59 26.54 -17.86 -5.69
N ASP A 60 27.87 -17.84 -5.55
CA ASP A 60 28.75 -18.93 -6.00
C ASP A 60 29.05 -19.91 -4.85
N ASN A 61 28.89 -19.49 -3.58
CA ASN A 61 29.21 -20.27 -2.39
C ASN A 61 28.01 -20.36 -1.42
N GLY A 62 26.96 -21.07 -1.84
CA GLY A 62 25.81 -21.38 -0.97
C GLY A 62 24.95 -20.17 -0.57
N PHE A 63 25.01 -19.09 -1.36
CA PHE A 63 24.25 -17.85 -1.13
C PHE A 63 24.58 -17.15 0.18
N GLU A 64 25.84 -17.20 0.64
CA GLU A 64 26.26 -16.56 1.90
C GLU A 64 25.97 -15.03 1.87
N PRO A 65 25.13 -14.50 2.79
CA PRO A 65 24.85 -13.07 2.84
C PRO A 65 25.89 -12.28 3.63
N TYR A 66 26.16 -11.06 3.18
CA TYR A 66 27.09 -10.15 3.83
C TYR A 66 26.33 -9.01 4.52
N TYR A 67 25.91 -9.28 5.75
CA TYR A 67 25.24 -8.30 6.60
C TYR A 67 26.16 -7.19 7.09
N VAL A 68 25.60 -5.97 7.21
CA VAL A 68 26.28 -4.81 7.78
C VAL A 68 25.42 -4.13 8.84
N VAL A 69 26.04 -3.57 9.87
CA VAL A 69 25.37 -2.70 10.84
C VAL A 69 25.13 -1.33 10.17
N PRO A 70 23.86 -0.89 10.03
CA PRO A 70 23.54 0.45 9.52
C PRO A 70 24.26 1.53 10.31
N ARG A 71 24.69 2.61 9.63
CA ARG A 71 25.56 3.64 10.24
C ARG A 71 24.94 4.30 11.46
N ASP A 72 23.64 4.51 11.40
CA ASP A 72 22.78 5.07 12.44
C ASP A 72 22.63 4.15 13.67
N LYS A 73 22.87 2.84 13.53
CA LYS A 73 22.77 1.87 14.63
C LYS A 73 24.08 1.56 15.34
N LYS A 74 25.22 2.03 14.81
CA LYS A 74 26.55 1.70 15.36
C LYS A 74 26.77 2.15 16.80
N SER A 75 26.33 3.35 17.16
CA SER A 75 26.43 3.85 18.55
C SER A 75 25.58 3.01 19.50
N HIS A 76 24.38 2.63 19.05
CA HIS A 76 23.47 1.80 19.82
C HIS A 76 24.01 0.39 20.06
N ILE A 77 24.59 -0.23 19.02
CA ILE A 77 25.26 -1.53 19.16
C ILE A 77 26.46 -1.46 20.12
N ALA A 78 27.21 -0.36 20.13
CA ALA A 78 28.27 -0.17 21.11
C ALA A 78 27.73 -0.11 22.56
N LYS A 79 26.56 0.51 22.78
CA LYS A 79 25.86 0.51 24.07
C LYS A 79 25.47 -0.91 24.47
N LEU A 80 24.80 -1.65 23.59
CA LEU A 80 24.38 -3.04 23.87
C LEU A 80 25.57 -3.96 24.16
N LYS A 81 26.67 -3.85 23.40
CA LYS A 81 27.90 -4.62 23.66
C LYS A 81 28.52 -4.33 25.02
N LYS A 82 28.37 -3.10 25.53
CA LYS A 82 28.83 -2.77 26.90
C LYS A 82 27.96 -3.47 27.93
N LEU A 83 26.63 -3.35 27.80
CA LEU A 83 25.69 -3.97 28.72
C LEU A 83 25.82 -5.50 28.76
N VAL A 84 26.01 -6.15 27.61
CA VAL A 84 26.22 -7.61 27.53
C VAL A 84 27.47 -8.06 28.29
N LYS A 85 28.54 -7.24 28.34
CA LYS A 85 29.76 -7.59 29.08
C LYS A 85 29.59 -7.53 30.59
N ASP A 86 28.68 -6.68 31.05
CA ASP A 86 28.44 -6.42 32.47
C ASP A 86 27.26 -7.26 33.02
N ALA A 87 26.61 -8.06 32.17
CA ALA A 87 25.42 -8.85 32.51
C ALA A 87 25.76 -10.25 33.03
N ASP A 88 24.90 -10.82 33.88
CA ASP A 88 25.02 -12.21 34.36
C ASP A 88 24.42 -13.22 33.38
N ALA A 89 23.45 -12.79 32.58
CA ALA A 89 22.81 -13.57 31.52
C ALA A 89 22.19 -12.61 30.49
N LEU A 90 22.04 -13.09 29.25
CA LEU A 90 21.39 -12.38 28.15
C LEU A 90 20.10 -13.08 27.76
N TYR A 91 18.99 -12.34 27.75
CA TYR A 91 17.69 -12.80 27.28
C TYR A 91 17.34 -12.05 25.99
N LEU A 92 17.03 -12.79 24.94
CA LEU A 92 16.56 -12.27 23.64
C LEU A 92 15.04 -12.46 23.60
N ALA A 93 14.32 -11.34 23.70
CA ALA A 93 12.86 -11.28 23.87
C ALA A 93 12.20 -10.60 22.67
N THR A 94 12.57 -11.04 21.47
CA THR A 94 11.97 -10.61 20.21
C THR A 94 10.65 -11.34 19.95
N ASP A 95 9.84 -10.85 19.01
CA ASP A 95 8.57 -11.44 18.60
C ASP A 95 8.77 -12.88 18.10
N GLU A 96 7.73 -13.69 18.22
CA GLU A 96 7.74 -15.12 17.90
C GLU A 96 7.53 -15.42 16.40
N ASP A 97 7.79 -14.45 15.52
CA ASP A 97 7.79 -14.67 14.07
C ASP A 97 9.21 -14.88 13.52
N ARG A 98 9.31 -15.26 12.24
CA ARG A 98 10.61 -15.49 11.57
C ARG A 98 11.50 -14.23 11.57
N GLU A 99 10.88 -13.05 11.55
CA GLU A 99 11.58 -11.76 11.60
C GLU A 99 12.20 -11.52 12.98
N GLY A 100 11.45 -11.76 14.05
CA GLY A 100 11.93 -11.68 15.43
C GLY A 100 13.02 -12.71 15.72
N GLU A 101 12.91 -13.92 15.17
CA GLU A 101 13.96 -14.94 15.29
C GLU A 101 15.26 -14.51 14.59
N ALA A 102 15.17 -13.96 13.37
CA ALA A 102 16.32 -13.40 12.67
C ALA A 102 16.94 -12.20 13.39
N ILE A 103 16.14 -11.35 14.05
CA ILE A 103 16.65 -10.26 14.90
C ILE A 103 17.43 -10.83 16.10
N ALA A 104 16.89 -11.85 16.77
CA ALA A 104 17.58 -12.52 17.88
C ALA A 104 18.92 -13.12 17.43
N TRP A 105 18.92 -13.83 16.31
CA TRP A 105 20.15 -14.37 15.72
C TRP A 105 21.14 -13.26 15.35
N HIS A 106 20.65 -12.18 14.73
CA HIS A 106 21.50 -11.05 14.39
C HIS A 106 22.15 -10.42 15.62
N LEU A 107 21.39 -10.24 16.70
CA LEU A 107 21.86 -9.75 17.99
C LEU A 107 22.95 -10.67 18.56
N LEU A 108 22.72 -11.97 18.57
CA LEU A 108 23.70 -12.93 19.08
C LEU A 108 25.05 -12.82 18.34
N ASP A 109 25.01 -12.85 17.01
CA ASP A 109 26.23 -12.83 16.19
C ASP A 109 26.93 -11.45 16.17
N GLU A 110 26.18 -10.34 16.21
CA GLU A 110 26.78 -9.00 16.27
C GLU A 110 27.32 -8.67 17.66
N LEU A 111 26.60 -9.00 18.73
CA LEU A 111 26.98 -8.66 20.10
C LEU A 111 28.13 -9.50 20.63
N LYS A 112 28.24 -10.76 20.19
CA LYS A 112 29.29 -11.72 20.57
C LYS A 112 29.43 -11.81 22.09
N PRO A 113 28.41 -12.31 22.80
CA PRO A 113 28.43 -12.42 24.26
C PRO A 113 29.70 -13.16 24.73
N PRO A 114 30.29 -12.77 25.88
CA PRO A 114 31.46 -13.45 26.44
C PRO A 114 31.25 -14.96 26.57
N LYS A 115 32.32 -15.74 26.36
CA LYS A 115 32.26 -17.20 26.55
C LYS A 115 31.78 -17.54 27.97
N GLY A 116 30.78 -18.40 28.06
CA GLY A 116 30.20 -18.83 29.34
C GLY A 116 29.05 -17.96 29.85
N LEU A 117 28.73 -16.83 29.21
CA LEU A 117 27.52 -16.06 29.51
C LEU A 117 26.28 -16.85 29.04
N PRO A 118 25.33 -17.18 29.93
CA PRO A 118 24.07 -17.82 29.53
C PRO A 118 23.27 -16.91 28.57
N VAL A 119 22.80 -17.49 27.47
CA VAL A 119 21.93 -16.82 26.50
C VAL A 119 20.61 -17.58 26.42
N HIS A 120 19.50 -16.86 26.50
CA HIS A 120 18.15 -17.43 26.55
C HIS A 120 17.26 -16.76 25.51
N ARG A 121 16.48 -17.54 24.75
CA ARG A 121 15.42 -17.01 23.86
C ARG A 121 14.08 -17.05 24.60
N MET A 122 13.51 -15.87 24.88
CA MET A 122 12.18 -15.73 25.49
C MET A 122 11.13 -15.55 24.41
N VAL A 123 10.07 -16.35 24.40
CA VAL A 123 8.94 -16.20 23.48
C VAL A 123 7.64 -15.97 24.24
N PHE A 124 6.76 -15.14 23.67
CA PHE A 124 5.46 -14.81 24.22
C PHE A 124 4.55 -14.25 23.11
N HIS A 125 3.25 -14.51 23.20
CA HIS A 125 2.22 -14.02 22.26
C HIS A 125 1.42 -12.84 22.82
N GLU A 126 1.65 -12.45 24.08
CA GLU A 126 1.10 -11.26 24.72
C GLU A 126 2.03 -10.69 25.79
N ILE A 127 1.90 -9.39 26.07
CA ILE A 127 2.77 -8.67 27.02
C ILE A 127 2.00 -8.42 28.32
N THR A 128 1.79 -9.49 29.07
CA THR A 128 1.19 -9.47 30.43
C THR A 128 2.22 -9.92 31.46
N LYS A 129 2.03 -9.52 32.73
CA LYS A 129 2.96 -9.93 33.80
C LYS A 129 3.07 -11.48 33.90
N PRO A 130 1.98 -12.27 33.90
CA PRO A 130 2.09 -13.72 33.94
C PRO A 130 2.83 -14.31 32.73
N ALA A 131 2.51 -13.86 31.51
CA ALA A 131 3.14 -14.39 30.29
C ALA A 131 4.65 -14.11 30.25
N ILE A 132 5.06 -12.90 30.65
CA ILE A 132 6.47 -12.52 30.67
C ILE A 132 7.26 -13.31 31.73
N LEU A 133 6.69 -13.53 32.92
CA LEU A 133 7.34 -14.35 33.95
C LEU A 133 7.47 -15.81 33.50
N ALA A 134 6.43 -16.38 32.90
CA ALA A 134 6.48 -17.74 32.34
C ALA A 134 7.54 -17.88 31.24
N ALA A 135 7.68 -16.86 30.37
CA ALA A 135 8.69 -16.83 29.30
C ALA A 135 10.13 -16.73 29.82
N VAL A 136 10.35 -16.11 30.98
CA VAL A 136 11.66 -16.08 31.65
C VAL A 136 12.00 -17.45 32.24
N GLU A 137 11.02 -18.14 32.81
CA GLU A 137 11.21 -19.45 33.45
C GLU A 137 11.40 -20.58 32.44
N ASN A 138 10.82 -20.44 31.23
CA ASN A 138 10.84 -21.46 30.19
C ASN A 138 11.45 -20.93 28.88
N PRO A 139 12.73 -20.52 28.86
CA PRO A 139 13.37 -20.09 27.63
C PRO A 139 13.63 -21.27 26.70
N ARG A 140 13.73 -20.98 25.40
CA ARG A 140 14.19 -21.94 24.38
C ARG A 140 15.54 -21.53 23.81
N GLU A 141 16.04 -22.32 22.87
CA GLU A 141 17.15 -21.94 22.00
C GLU A 141 16.64 -21.18 20.77
N ILE A 142 17.56 -20.49 20.08
CA ILE A 142 17.26 -19.89 18.78
C ILE A 142 16.98 -21.05 17.80
N ASN A 143 15.92 -20.91 17.03
CA ASN A 143 15.55 -21.85 15.98
C ASN A 143 16.23 -21.44 14.68
N ASP A 144 17.29 -22.16 14.30
CA ASP A 144 18.07 -21.87 13.10
C ASP A 144 17.26 -22.06 11.80
N ASP A 145 16.31 -23.00 11.75
CA ASP A 145 15.43 -23.19 10.57
C ASP A 145 14.57 -21.95 10.30
N LEU A 146 14.04 -21.31 11.34
CA LEU A 146 13.30 -20.04 11.22
C LEU A 146 14.19 -18.89 10.74
N VAL A 147 15.43 -18.85 11.22
CA VAL A 147 16.43 -17.87 10.77
C VAL A 147 16.75 -18.09 9.30
N GLU A 148 17.00 -19.33 8.89
CA GLU A 148 17.28 -19.69 7.50
C GLU A 148 16.12 -19.35 6.57
N ALA A 149 14.88 -19.59 6.99
CA ALA A 149 13.70 -19.22 6.20
C ALA A 149 13.58 -17.70 6.02
N GLN A 150 13.88 -16.91 7.06
CA GLN A 150 13.90 -15.45 6.96
C GLN A 150 15.03 -14.98 6.03
N GLU A 151 16.22 -15.55 6.17
CA GLU A 151 17.39 -15.26 5.34
C GLU A 151 17.15 -15.64 3.87
N ALA A 152 16.54 -16.81 3.62
CA ALA A 152 16.10 -17.25 2.30
C ALA A 152 15.18 -16.22 1.64
N ARG A 153 14.15 -15.76 2.35
CA ARG A 153 13.24 -14.71 1.89
C ARG A 153 14.00 -13.43 1.59
N ARG A 154 14.90 -13.01 2.48
CA ARG A 154 15.68 -11.77 2.34
C ARG A 154 16.59 -11.80 1.11
N ILE A 155 17.24 -12.94 0.86
CA ILE A 155 18.11 -13.17 -0.29
C ILE A 155 17.28 -13.25 -1.58
N LEU A 156 16.19 -14.00 -1.58
CA LEU A 156 15.26 -14.09 -2.71
C LEU A 156 14.82 -12.70 -3.18
N ASP A 157 14.33 -11.87 -2.26
CA ASP A 157 13.89 -10.51 -2.57
C ASP A 157 15.07 -9.62 -3.03
N ARG A 158 16.28 -9.86 -2.50
CA ARG A 158 17.51 -9.20 -2.95
C ARG A 158 17.85 -9.55 -4.39
N LEU A 159 17.87 -10.85 -4.74
CA LEU A 159 18.16 -11.34 -6.08
C LEU A 159 17.13 -10.79 -7.08
N TYR A 160 15.85 -10.95 -6.78
CA TYR A 160 14.77 -10.44 -7.63
C TYR A 160 14.90 -8.92 -7.84
N GLY A 161 14.96 -8.16 -6.75
CA GLY A 161 14.96 -6.70 -6.82
C GLY A 161 16.18 -6.14 -7.54
N TYR A 162 17.38 -6.68 -7.27
CA TYR A 162 18.62 -6.15 -7.84
C TYR A 162 18.86 -6.60 -9.27
N GLU A 163 18.29 -7.71 -9.73
CA GLU A 163 18.45 -8.19 -11.10
C GLU A 163 17.33 -7.67 -12.02
N VAL A 164 16.09 -7.63 -11.55
CA VAL A 164 14.94 -7.22 -12.38
C VAL A 164 14.79 -5.69 -12.45
N SER A 165 15.08 -4.93 -11.38
CA SER A 165 14.92 -3.46 -11.42
C SER A 165 15.77 -2.76 -12.51
N PRO A 166 17.04 -3.14 -12.76
CA PRO A 166 17.80 -2.60 -13.89
C PRO A 166 17.18 -2.86 -15.25
N VAL A 167 16.43 -3.94 -15.42
CA VAL A 167 15.69 -4.24 -16.66
C VAL A 167 14.57 -3.21 -16.83
N LEU A 168 13.78 -2.97 -15.79
CA LEU A 168 12.73 -1.94 -15.79
C LEU A 168 13.31 -0.55 -16.07
N TRP A 169 14.50 -0.23 -15.55
CA TRP A 169 15.16 1.05 -15.82
C TRP A 169 15.53 1.26 -17.28
N LYS A 170 16.02 0.21 -17.92
CA LYS A 170 16.45 0.24 -19.31
C LYS A 170 15.26 0.22 -20.27
N LYS A 171 14.18 -0.48 -19.92
CA LYS A 171 13.09 -0.82 -20.84
C LYS A 171 11.78 -0.07 -20.60
N VAL A 172 11.60 0.53 -19.42
CA VAL A 172 10.39 1.29 -19.07
C VAL A 172 10.75 2.69 -18.59
N MET A 173 11.30 2.81 -17.38
CA MET A 173 11.65 4.11 -16.79
C MET A 173 12.70 3.96 -15.69
N SER A 174 13.66 4.88 -15.63
CA SER A 174 14.66 4.92 -14.56
C SER A 174 14.03 5.14 -13.19
N GLY A 175 14.53 4.47 -12.15
CA GLY A 175 14.06 4.66 -10.77
C GLY A 175 12.88 3.77 -10.36
N LEU A 176 12.35 2.96 -11.29
CA LEU A 176 11.38 1.91 -10.97
C LEU A 176 12.00 0.83 -10.07
N SER A 177 11.18 0.00 -9.46
CA SER A 177 11.74 -1.12 -8.70
C SER A 177 10.83 -2.32 -8.78
N ALA A 178 11.45 -3.44 -9.12
CA ALA A 178 10.81 -4.72 -9.19
C ALA A 178 10.83 -5.35 -7.79
N GLY A 179 9.76 -6.00 -7.41
CA GLY A 179 9.73 -6.80 -6.19
C GLY A 179 8.71 -7.90 -6.39
N ARG A 180 9.07 -9.13 -6.01
CA ARG A 180 8.31 -10.33 -6.34
C ARG A 180 6.82 -10.19 -6.01
N VAL A 181 6.52 -9.92 -4.73
CA VAL A 181 5.13 -9.85 -4.26
C VAL A 181 4.45 -8.54 -4.71
N GLN A 182 5.21 -7.44 -4.82
CA GLN A 182 4.67 -6.15 -5.27
C GLN A 182 4.29 -6.15 -6.76
N SER A 183 5.07 -6.84 -7.61
CA SER A 183 4.76 -7.01 -9.03
C SER A 183 3.45 -7.77 -9.21
N VAL A 184 3.23 -8.82 -8.41
CA VAL A 184 2.01 -9.62 -8.43
C VAL A 184 0.79 -8.84 -7.91
N ALA A 185 0.95 -8.09 -6.81
CA ALA A 185 -0.13 -7.22 -6.33
C ALA A 185 -0.49 -6.13 -7.36
N THR A 186 0.51 -5.54 -8.02
CA THR A 186 0.29 -4.60 -9.14
C THR A 186 -0.45 -5.30 -10.29
N ARG A 187 -0.07 -6.54 -10.63
CA ARG A 187 -0.71 -7.35 -11.67
C ARG A 187 -2.18 -7.61 -11.36
N LEU A 188 -2.55 -7.96 -10.12
CA LEU A 188 -3.96 -8.14 -9.73
C LEU A 188 -4.80 -6.90 -10.03
N VAL A 189 -4.27 -5.71 -9.70
CA VAL A 189 -4.96 -4.44 -9.96
C VAL A 189 -5.06 -4.16 -11.47
N VAL A 190 -3.99 -4.43 -12.23
CA VAL A 190 -3.99 -4.31 -13.70
C VAL A 190 -4.97 -5.29 -14.36
N ASP A 191 -5.03 -6.54 -13.92
CA ASP A 191 -5.94 -7.55 -14.46
C ASP A 191 -7.40 -7.19 -14.21
N ARG A 192 -7.73 -6.72 -13.00
CA ARG A 192 -9.06 -6.17 -12.70
C ARG A 192 -9.39 -4.98 -13.61
N GLU A 193 -8.44 -4.10 -13.88
CA GLU A 193 -8.70 -2.96 -14.78
C GLU A 193 -8.85 -3.42 -16.24
N ARG A 194 -8.09 -4.42 -16.69
CA ARG A 194 -8.27 -5.05 -18.02
C ARG A 194 -9.66 -5.67 -18.17
N GLU A 195 -10.19 -6.31 -17.12
CA GLU A 195 -11.57 -6.81 -17.10
C GLU A 195 -12.58 -5.67 -17.30
N ARG A 196 -12.38 -4.55 -16.60
CA ARG A 196 -13.24 -3.36 -16.72
C ARG A 196 -13.15 -2.69 -18.09
N MET A 197 -11.95 -2.56 -18.67
CA MET A 197 -11.74 -2.00 -20.01
C MET A 197 -12.43 -2.82 -21.11
N LYS A 198 -12.46 -4.15 -20.95
CA LYS A 198 -13.13 -5.07 -21.87
C LYS A 198 -14.63 -5.17 -21.65
N PHE A 199 -15.11 -4.74 -20.48
CA PHE A 199 -16.52 -4.85 -20.10
C PHE A 199 -17.42 -4.11 -21.10
N ARG A 200 -18.57 -4.71 -21.40
CA ARG A 200 -19.63 -4.10 -22.19
C ARG A 200 -20.93 -4.14 -21.40
N VAL A 201 -21.58 -2.99 -21.32
CA VAL A 201 -22.84 -2.83 -20.59
C VAL A 201 -23.95 -3.57 -21.35
N ALA A 202 -24.73 -4.36 -20.62
CA ALA A 202 -25.99 -4.93 -21.08
C ALA A 202 -27.13 -4.27 -20.32
N SER A 203 -28.15 -3.82 -21.05
CA SER A 203 -29.41 -3.35 -20.46
C SER A 203 -30.36 -4.52 -20.30
N TYR A 204 -31.02 -4.60 -19.14
CA TYR A 204 -32.08 -5.58 -18.88
C TYR A 204 -33.17 -4.94 -18.04
N TRP A 205 -34.41 -5.39 -18.26
CA TRP A 205 -35.56 -4.88 -17.53
C TRP A 205 -36.22 -5.96 -16.68
N ASP A 206 -36.84 -5.53 -15.59
CA ASP A 206 -37.77 -6.34 -14.81
C ASP A 206 -38.99 -5.49 -14.38
N LEU A 207 -39.85 -6.04 -13.54
CA LEU A 207 -40.95 -5.31 -12.91
C LEU A 207 -40.79 -5.34 -11.39
N ASP A 208 -40.83 -4.17 -10.77
CA ASP A 208 -40.98 -4.02 -9.33
C ASP A 208 -42.45 -3.84 -8.99
N ALA A 209 -42.91 -4.60 -7.99
CA ALA A 209 -44.28 -4.57 -7.55
C ALA A 209 -44.35 -4.39 -6.04
N THR A 210 -45.34 -3.62 -5.59
CA THR A 210 -45.75 -3.60 -4.18
C THR A 210 -47.11 -4.27 -4.09
N PHE A 211 -47.16 -5.41 -3.42
CA PHE A 211 -48.39 -6.17 -3.21
C PHE A 211 -49.06 -5.78 -1.90
N ASP A 212 -50.39 -5.76 -1.92
CA ASP A 212 -51.27 -5.57 -0.77
C ASP A 212 -51.86 -6.93 -0.37
N ALA A 213 -51.51 -7.38 0.83
CA ALA A 213 -52.04 -8.60 1.44
C ALA A 213 -53.43 -8.40 2.07
N GLY A 214 -53.89 -7.16 2.23
CA GLY A 214 -55.12 -6.81 2.93
C GLY A 214 -54.90 -6.33 4.37
N THR A 215 -55.91 -5.67 4.94
CA THR A 215 -55.84 -4.98 6.23
C THR A 215 -55.61 -5.89 7.45
N GLY A 216 -55.79 -7.20 7.30
CA GLY A 216 -55.56 -8.20 8.35
C GLY A 216 -54.11 -8.69 8.47
N HIS A 217 -53.19 -8.20 7.63
CA HIS A 217 -51.81 -8.67 7.57
C HIS A 217 -50.81 -7.58 8.01
N ASP A 218 -49.72 -8.01 8.64
CA ASP A 218 -48.59 -7.15 9.05
C ASP A 218 -47.25 -7.75 8.56
N PRO A 219 -46.49 -7.05 7.70
CA PRO A 219 -46.86 -5.81 7.02
C PRO A 219 -47.94 -6.03 5.95
N ARG A 220 -48.90 -5.11 5.83
CA ARG A 220 -49.96 -5.14 4.78
C ARG A 220 -49.36 -5.07 3.38
N MET A 221 -48.42 -4.14 3.19
CA MET A 221 -47.75 -3.89 1.92
C MET A 221 -46.39 -4.57 1.91
N PHE A 222 -46.05 -5.25 0.81
CA PHE A 222 -44.76 -5.92 0.70
C PHE A 222 -44.21 -5.91 -0.73
N PRO A 223 -42.88 -5.74 -0.89
CA PRO A 223 -42.26 -5.66 -2.20
C PRO A 223 -42.03 -7.05 -2.80
N ALA A 224 -42.18 -7.16 -4.12
CA ALA A 224 -41.81 -8.31 -4.90
C ALA A 224 -41.21 -7.89 -6.25
N LYS A 225 -40.33 -8.71 -6.80
CA LYS A 225 -39.75 -8.51 -8.13
C LYS A 225 -40.20 -9.59 -9.08
N LEU A 226 -40.38 -9.26 -10.36
CA LEU A 226 -40.66 -10.25 -11.39
C LEU A 226 -39.58 -11.34 -11.39
N TYR A 227 -40.00 -12.58 -11.46
CA TYR A 227 -39.13 -13.75 -11.35
C TYR A 227 -39.13 -14.60 -12.61
N SER A 228 -40.30 -14.89 -13.16
CA SER A 228 -40.43 -15.69 -14.38
C SER A 228 -41.65 -15.29 -15.21
N ILE A 229 -41.57 -15.60 -16.49
CA ILE A 229 -42.65 -15.52 -17.47
C ILE A 229 -42.74 -16.90 -18.13
N ASP A 230 -43.92 -17.50 -18.15
CA ASP A 230 -44.18 -18.84 -18.68
C ASP A 230 -43.17 -19.89 -18.15
N ASP A 231 -42.95 -19.88 -16.83
CA ASP A 231 -41.96 -20.70 -16.09
C ASP A 231 -40.47 -20.50 -16.48
N VAL A 232 -40.17 -19.55 -17.35
CA VAL A 232 -38.79 -19.18 -17.71
C VAL A 232 -38.34 -17.98 -16.88
N ARG A 233 -37.21 -18.10 -16.18
CA ARG A 233 -36.70 -17.01 -15.33
C ARG A 233 -36.33 -15.77 -16.14
N VAL A 234 -36.71 -14.61 -15.63
CA VAL A 234 -36.27 -13.31 -16.17
C VAL A 234 -34.78 -13.13 -15.91
N ALA A 235 -34.06 -12.65 -16.91
CA ALA A 235 -32.63 -12.38 -16.86
C ALA A 235 -32.31 -11.30 -15.83
N ARG A 236 -31.21 -11.48 -15.11
CA ARG A 236 -30.66 -10.49 -14.16
C ARG A 236 -29.21 -10.20 -14.53
N GLY A 237 -28.60 -9.21 -13.89
CA GLY A 237 -27.22 -8.81 -14.19
C GLY A 237 -26.19 -9.96 -14.17
N ALA A 238 -26.38 -10.98 -13.33
CA ALA A 238 -25.49 -12.15 -13.25
C ALA A 238 -25.68 -13.18 -14.39
N ASP A 239 -26.72 -13.03 -15.22
CA ASP A 239 -26.96 -13.87 -16.39
C ASP A 239 -26.29 -13.30 -17.66
N PHE A 240 -25.53 -12.21 -17.54
CA PHE A 240 -24.71 -11.63 -18.61
C PHE A 240 -23.22 -11.84 -18.32
N ASP A 241 -22.44 -12.10 -19.36
CA ASP A 241 -20.98 -12.13 -19.25
C ASP A 241 -20.36 -10.73 -19.38
N ASN A 242 -19.03 -10.66 -19.39
CA ASN A 242 -18.30 -9.40 -19.52
C ASN A 242 -18.42 -8.76 -20.91
N THR A 243 -18.90 -9.47 -21.94
CA THR A 243 -19.15 -8.90 -23.28
C THR A 243 -20.56 -8.34 -23.41
N GLY A 244 -21.36 -8.42 -22.33
CA GLY A 244 -22.75 -7.96 -22.30
C GLY A 244 -23.69 -8.93 -23.00
N GLU A 245 -23.22 -10.12 -23.36
CA GLU A 245 -24.04 -11.16 -23.94
C GLU A 245 -24.69 -11.97 -22.82
N LEU A 246 -25.96 -12.33 -23.04
CA LEU A 246 -26.64 -13.25 -22.15
C LEU A 246 -25.89 -14.59 -22.23
N VAL A 247 -25.53 -15.17 -21.08
CA VAL A 247 -24.83 -16.45 -21.01
C VAL A 247 -25.75 -17.53 -21.58
N SER A 248 -25.62 -17.78 -22.88
CA SER A 248 -26.33 -18.84 -23.57
C SER A 248 -25.63 -20.16 -23.28
N THR A 249 -26.38 -21.25 -23.17
CA THR A 249 -25.89 -22.59 -22.87
C THR A 249 -24.62 -22.95 -23.65
N GLY A 250 -23.48 -22.93 -22.95
CA GLY A 250 -22.19 -23.41 -23.44
C GLY A 250 -21.24 -23.66 -22.27
N SER A 251 -20.96 -24.95 -22.01
CA SER A 251 -20.07 -25.55 -20.99
C SER A 251 -20.59 -25.86 -19.57
N THR A 252 -21.63 -25.19 -19.03
CA THR A 252 -22.06 -25.41 -17.61
C THR A 252 -23.56 -25.67 -17.36
N GLY A 253 -24.39 -25.85 -18.40
CA GLY A 253 -25.77 -26.34 -18.24
C GLY A 253 -26.80 -25.34 -17.68
N ALA A 254 -26.56 -24.02 -17.79
CA ALA A 254 -27.52 -23.00 -17.34
C ALA A 254 -28.80 -22.94 -18.22
N LYS A 255 -30.00 -22.96 -17.61
CA LYS A 255 -31.31 -22.90 -18.31
C LYS A 255 -31.54 -21.56 -19.02
N ARG A 256 -32.31 -21.57 -20.14
CA ARG A 256 -32.85 -20.40 -20.87
C ARG A 256 -33.38 -19.30 -19.93
N ARG A 257 -33.15 -18.03 -20.26
CA ARG A 257 -33.70 -16.85 -19.57
C ARG A 257 -34.55 -16.00 -20.51
N VAL A 258 -35.50 -15.25 -19.96
CA VAL A 258 -36.24 -14.21 -20.69
C VAL A 258 -35.52 -12.88 -20.49
N HIS A 259 -34.98 -12.30 -21.56
CA HIS A 259 -34.39 -10.97 -21.56
C HIS A 259 -35.46 -9.96 -21.99
N LEU A 260 -35.84 -9.07 -21.07
CA LEU A 260 -36.83 -8.03 -21.35
C LEU A 260 -36.15 -6.74 -21.77
N SER A 261 -36.66 -6.15 -22.86
CA SER A 261 -36.42 -4.75 -23.20
C SER A 261 -37.36 -3.83 -22.43
N ARG A 262 -37.11 -2.51 -22.53
CA ARG A 262 -38.02 -1.48 -22.01
C ARG A 262 -39.45 -1.67 -22.52
N ALA A 263 -39.60 -1.87 -23.82
CA ALA A 263 -40.91 -2.03 -24.45
C ALA A 263 -41.62 -3.29 -23.96
N ASP A 264 -40.89 -4.40 -23.79
CA ASP A 264 -41.45 -5.64 -23.26
C ASP A 264 -41.94 -5.48 -21.82
N ALA A 265 -41.16 -4.79 -20.98
CA ALA A 265 -41.50 -4.54 -19.58
C ALA A 265 -42.69 -3.56 -19.45
N GLU A 266 -42.70 -2.46 -20.19
CA GLU A 266 -43.83 -1.50 -20.22
C GLU A 266 -45.11 -2.17 -20.73
N ALA A 267 -45.03 -2.98 -21.79
CA ALA A 267 -46.17 -3.73 -22.31
C ALA A 267 -46.68 -4.77 -21.31
N LEU A 268 -45.77 -5.51 -20.66
CA LEU A 268 -46.13 -6.48 -19.64
C LEU A 268 -46.78 -5.81 -18.43
N ALA A 269 -46.26 -4.65 -18.00
CA ALA A 269 -46.84 -3.90 -16.89
C ALA A 269 -48.25 -3.40 -17.19
N SER A 270 -48.47 -2.85 -18.39
CA SER A 270 -49.80 -2.42 -18.84
C SER A 270 -50.78 -3.60 -18.90
N GLY A 271 -50.34 -4.75 -19.44
CA GLY A 271 -51.14 -5.97 -19.52
C GLY A 271 -51.46 -6.61 -18.16
N LEU A 272 -50.85 -6.15 -17.08
CA LEU A 272 -51.02 -6.64 -15.71
C LEU A 272 -51.84 -5.71 -14.81
N GLY A 273 -52.27 -4.54 -15.32
CA GLY A 273 -52.92 -3.49 -14.53
C GLY A 273 -54.24 -3.92 -13.87
N ASP A 274 -55.05 -4.72 -14.56
CA ASP A 274 -56.34 -5.23 -14.08
C ASP A 274 -56.28 -6.70 -13.61
N THR A 275 -55.06 -7.25 -13.48
CA THR A 275 -54.86 -8.66 -13.13
C THR A 275 -55.09 -8.90 -11.63
N THR A 276 -55.82 -9.97 -11.30
CA THR A 276 -55.86 -10.52 -9.95
C THR A 276 -54.68 -11.45 -9.72
N TYR A 277 -54.07 -11.39 -8.54
CA TYR A 277 -52.92 -12.21 -8.20
C TYR A 277 -53.24 -13.19 -7.08
N ASP A 278 -52.58 -14.35 -7.12
CA ASP A 278 -52.69 -15.38 -6.10
C ASP A 278 -51.31 -15.83 -5.60
N VAL A 279 -51.24 -16.25 -4.35
CA VAL A 279 -50.02 -16.82 -3.78
C VAL A 279 -49.86 -18.26 -4.26
N ARG A 280 -48.90 -18.50 -5.16
CA ARG A 280 -48.60 -19.84 -5.69
C ARG A 280 -47.83 -20.71 -4.73
N SER A 281 -46.93 -20.13 -3.95
CA SER A 281 -46.21 -20.86 -2.90
C SER A 281 -45.69 -19.94 -1.80
N VAL A 282 -45.60 -20.50 -0.60
CA VAL A 282 -44.93 -19.88 0.55
C VAL A 282 -43.95 -20.90 1.11
N GLU A 283 -42.66 -20.61 1.01
CA GLU A 283 -41.62 -21.43 1.59
C GLU A 283 -41.01 -20.71 2.79
N SER A 284 -41.09 -21.32 3.97
CA SER A 284 -40.39 -20.87 5.17
C SER A 284 -39.29 -21.87 5.50
N LYS A 285 -38.04 -21.40 5.57
CA LYS A 285 -36.89 -22.22 5.93
C LYS A 285 -36.19 -21.60 7.14
N PRO A 286 -36.02 -22.35 8.25
CA PRO A 286 -35.19 -21.87 9.35
C PRO A 286 -33.76 -21.72 8.83
N TYR A 287 -33.09 -20.64 9.26
CA TYR A 287 -31.67 -20.46 9.00
C TYR A 287 -30.92 -20.25 10.31
N ARG A 288 -29.66 -20.64 10.27
CA ARG A 288 -28.70 -20.47 11.35
C ARG A 288 -27.47 -19.77 10.78
N ARG A 289 -26.98 -18.78 11.51
CA ARG A 289 -25.73 -18.09 11.20
C ARG A 289 -24.78 -18.22 12.37
N SER A 290 -23.63 -18.84 12.12
CA SER A 290 -22.58 -18.96 13.12
C SER A 290 -21.85 -17.63 13.34
N PRO A 291 -21.37 -17.36 14.57
CA PRO A 291 -20.52 -16.22 14.83
C PRO A 291 -19.25 -16.26 14.01
N TYR A 292 -18.77 -15.10 13.60
CA TYR A 292 -17.51 -14.99 12.89
C TYR A 292 -16.33 -15.42 13.79
N ALA A 293 -15.26 -15.89 13.16
CA ALA A 293 -14.04 -16.24 13.87
C ALA A 293 -13.38 -15.00 14.50
N PRO A 294 -12.60 -15.17 15.59
CA PRO A 294 -11.71 -14.15 16.13
C PRO A 294 -10.81 -13.55 15.04
N PHE A 295 -10.32 -12.33 15.27
CA PHE A 295 -9.50 -11.66 14.27
C PHE A 295 -8.18 -12.39 14.05
N ARG A 296 -7.85 -12.61 12.79
CA ARG A 296 -6.47 -12.68 12.30
C ARG A 296 -6.11 -11.37 11.59
N THR A 297 -4.85 -11.19 11.21
CA THR A 297 -4.34 -9.92 10.66
C THR A 297 -5.15 -9.40 9.46
N THR A 298 -5.49 -10.28 8.52
CA THR A 298 -6.23 -9.91 7.30
C THR A 298 -7.66 -9.48 7.62
N THR A 299 -8.37 -10.23 8.45
CA THR A 299 -9.73 -9.89 8.87
C THR A 299 -9.77 -8.61 9.70
N LEU A 300 -8.74 -8.33 10.51
CA LEU A 300 -8.62 -7.07 11.25
C LEU A 300 -8.41 -5.89 10.29
N GLN A 301 -7.50 -6.01 9.32
CA GLN A 301 -7.25 -4.96 8.33
C GLN A 301 -8.49 -4.67 7.47
N GLN A 302 -9.22 -5.72 7.09
CA GLN A 302 -10.47 -5.57 6.34
C GLN A 302 -11.54 -4.83 7.15
N GLU A 303 -11.83 -5.27 8.38
CA GLU A 303 -12.88 -4.65 9.20
C GLU A 303 -12.49 -3.25 9.69
N ALA A 304 -11.21 -3.00 9.99
CA ALA A 304 -10.72 -1.66 10.32
C ALA A 304 -10.84 -0.70 9.12
N SER A 305 -10.59 -1.20 7.90
CA SER A 305 -10.81 -0.41 6.68
C SER A 305 -12.30 -0.08 6.49
N ARG A 306 -13.18 -1.07 6.60
CA ARG A 306 -14.63 -0.90 6.39
C ARG A 306 -15.29 -0.02 7.47
N LYS A 307 -15.06 -0.34 8.74
CA LYS A 307 -15.76 0.28 9.87
C LYS A 307 -15.08 1.54 10.40
N LEU A 308 -13.75 1.60 10.33
CA LEU A 308 -12.97 2.69 10.93
C LEU A 308 -12.35 3.64 9.91
N GLY A 309 -12.39 3.31 8.61
CA GLY A 309 -11.72 4.07 7.56
C GLY A 309 -10.19 4.00 7.62
N MET A 310 -9.64 3.05 8.39
CA MET A 310 -8.20 2.93 8.58
C MET A 310 -7.55 2.18 7.42
N SER A 311 -6.49 2.73 6.84
CA SER A 311 -5.65 1.97 5.90
C SER A 311 -5.01 0.77 6.60
N ALA A 312 -4.56 -0.22 5.83
CA ALA A 312 -3.85 -1.38 6.38
C ALA A 312 -2.59 -0.95 7.17
N SER A 313 -1.88 0.07 6.68
CA SER A 313 -0.70 0.62 7.37
C SER A 313 -1.06 1.29 8.70
N VAL A 314 -2.16 2.05 8.76
CA VAL A 314 -2.60 2.70 10.00
C VAL A 314 -3.06 1.65 11.00
N THR A 315 -3.89 0.69 10.55
CA THR A 315 -4.37 -0.43 11.37
C THR A 315 -3.23 -1.17 12.05
N MET A 316 -2.19 -1.54 11.29
CA MET A 316 -1.04 -2.27 11.86
C MET A 316 -0.19 -1.41 12.81
N SER A 317 -0.08 -0.09 12.56
CA SER A 317 0.63 0.83 13.46
C SER A 317 -0.10 0.96 14.81
N VAL A 318 -1.43 1.12 14.77
CA VAL A 318 -2.29 1.19 15.97
C VAL A 318 -2.25 -0.14 16.72
N ALA A 319 -2.42 -1.27 16.03
CA ALA A 319 -2.36 -2.60 16.63
C ALA A 319 -1.00 -2.89 17.28
N GLN A 320 0.10 -2.47 16.64
CA GLN A 320 1.44 -2.57 17.23
C GLN A 320 1.52 -1.80 18.55
N ARG A 321 1.03 -0.57 18.60
CA ARG A 321 0.99 0.20 19.87
C ARG A 321 0.13 -0.49 20.93
N LEU A 322 -1.02 -1.05 20.56
CA LEU A 322 -1.87 -1.78 21.50
C LEU A 322 -1.14 -3.02 22.06
N TYR A 323 -0.45 -3.78 21.21
CA TYR A 323 0.34 -4.95 21.62
C TYR A 323 1.51 -4.57 22.53
N GLU A 324 2.32 -3.58 22.14
CA GLU A 324 3.52 -3.16 22.90
C GLU A 324 3.18 -2.58 24.29
N ASN A 325 1.95 -2.08 24.47
CA ASN A 325 1.41 -1.61 25.75
C ASN A 325 0.52 -2.66 26.46
N GLY A 326 0.51 -3.92 25.98
CA GLY A 326 -0.16 -5.04 26.64
C GLY A 326 -1.68 -5.02 26.59
N PHE A 327 -2.30 -4.36 25.60
CA PHE A 327 -3.76 -4.35 25.41
C PHE A 327 -4.27 -5.52 24.60
N ILE A 328 -3.53 -5.97 23.58
CA ILE A 328 -3.93 -7.07 22.70
C ILE A 328 -2.80 -8.09 22.56
N THR A 329 -3.13 -9.28 22.07
CA THR A 329 -2.16 -10.27 21.60
C THR A 329 -1.43 -9.82 20.33
N TYR A 330 -0.43 -10.58 19.91
CA TYR A 330 0.38 -10.29 18.74
C TYR A 330 -0.47 -10.12 17.47
N MET A 331 -0.29 -8.99 16.78
CA MET A 331 -1.17 -8.56 15.68
C MET A 331 -0.81 -9.15 14.30
N ARG A 332 0.28 -9.92 14.19
CA ARG A 332 0.73 -10.57 12.95
C ARG A 332 0.53 -12.08 13.08
N THR A 333 -0.70 -12.49 12.84
CA THR A 333 -1.18 -13.85 13.01
C THR A 333 -2.14 -14.20 11.88
N ASP A 334 -2.04 -15.42 11.39
CA ASP A 334 -3.00 -16.09 10.51
C ASP A 334 -3.97 -17.00 11.28
N SER A 335 -3.70 -17.21 12.58
CA SER A 335 -4.51 -18.02 13.48
C SER A 335 -5.78 -17.31 13.92
N THR A 336 -6.85 -18.09 14.04
CA THR A 336 -8.12 -17.70 14.64
C THR A 336 -8.37 -18.42 15.97
N THR A 337 -7.40 -19.21 16.43
CA THR A 337 -7.48 -19.97 17.68
C THR A 337 -7.44 -19.04 18.88
N LEU A 338 -8.20 -19.38 19.93
CA LEU A 338 -8.10 -18.74 21.25
C LEU A 338 -7.59 -19.78 22.25
N SER A 339 -6.79 -19.31 23.20
CA SER A 339 -6.35 -20.08 24.37
C SER A 339 -7.54 -20.37 25.30
N ASP A 340 -7.43 -21.39 26.13
CA ASP A 340 -8.49 -21.74 27.10
C ASP A 340 -8.80 -20.58 28.06
N ALA A 341 -7.77 -19.83 28.48
CA ALA A 341 -7.93 -18.64 29.31
C ALA A 341 -8.72 -17.55 28.59
N ALA A 342 -8.40 -17.27 27.32
CA ALA A 342 -9.12 -16.30 26.51
C ALA A 342 -10.56 -16.72 26.21
N VAL A 343 -10.79 -18.01 25.98
CA VAL A 343 -12.13 -18.58 25.83
C VAL A 343 -12.94 -18.37 27.12
N GLY A 344 -12.35 -18.65 28.28
CA GLY A 344 -12.96 -18.36 29.59
C GLY A 344 -13.34 -16.90 29.74
N ALA A 345 -12.38 -15.98 29.55
CA ALA A 345 -12.57 -14.54 29.66
C ALA A 345 -13.66 -14.01 28.70
N ALA A 346 -13.68 -14.47 27.45
CA ALA A 346 -14.71 -14.11 26.48
C ALA A 346 -16.09 -14.59 26.92
N ARG A 347 -16.21 -15.84 27.40
CA ARG A 347 -17.47 -16.44 27.86
C ARG A 347 -18.01 -15.75 29.11
N ASP A 348 -17.12 -15.33 30.01
CA ASP A 348 -17.51 -14.56 31.20
C ASP A 348 -18.07 -13.19 30.80
N GLN A 349 -17.40 -12.48 29.88
CA GLN A 349 -17.91 -11.23 29.30
C GLN A 349 -19.27 -11.42 28.60
N VAL A 350 -19.48 -12.53 27.87
CA VAL A 350 -20.79 -12.85 27.28
C VAL A 350 -21.86 -12.97 28.37
N ARG A 351 -21.56 -13.70 29.45
CA ARG A 351 -22.51 -13.92 30.55
C ARG A 351 -22.84 -12.62 31.27
N GLU A 352 -21.85 -11.79 31.56
CA GLU A 352 -22.00 -10.53 32.29
C GLU A 352 -22.75 -9.46 31.48
N LEU A 353 -22.46 -9.33 30.18
CA LEU A 353 -22.99 -8.24 29.36
C LEU A 353 -24.26 -8.60 28.59
N TYR A 354 -24.42 -9.86 28.19
CA TYR A 354 -25.53 -10.29 27.33
C TYR A 354 -26.47 -11.30 27.99
N GLY A 355 -26.04 -11.98 29.06
CA GLY A 355 -26.84 -12.99 29.75
C GLY A 355 -26.53 -14.43 29.33
N ALA A 356 -26.90 -15.38 30.19
CA ALA A 356 -26.64 -16.81 29.98
C ALA A 356 -27.35 -17.37 28.73
N GLU A 357 -28.45 -16.76 28.30
CA GLU A 357 -29.19 -17.13 27.10
C GLU A 357 -28.38 -16.91 25.81
N TYR A 358 -27.41 -15.99 25.81
CA TYR A 358 -26.49 -15.73 24.69
C TYR A 358 -25.20 -16.56 24.73
N LEU A 359 -24.95 -17.29 25.82
CA LEU A 359 -23.77 -18.12 26.00
C LEU A 359 -24.04 -19.57 25.52
N PRO A 360 -23.28 -20.12 24.56
CA PRO A 360 -23.43 -21.51 24.16
C PRO A 360 -22.94 -22.47 25.26
N ASP A 361 -23.58 -23.63 25.36
CA ASP A 361 -23.30 -24.64 26.39
C ASP A 361 -21.84 -25.09 26.36
N SER A 362 -21.31 -25.32 25.15
CA SER A 362 -19.91 -25.65 24.93
C SER A 362 -19.13 -24.46 24.35
N PRO A 363 -17.82 -24.33 24.68
CA PRO A 363 -16.95 -23.36 24.05
C PRO A 363 -16.89 -23.52 22.53
N ARG A 364 -16.68 -22.41 21.81
CA ARG A 364 -16.48 -22.44 20.35
C ARG A 364 -15.01 -22.46 20.02
N THR A 365 -14.62 -23.44 19.24
CA THR A 365 -13.27 -23.58 18.68
C THR A 365 -13.29 -23.23 17.19
N TYR A 366 -12.29 -22.45 16.76
CA TYR A 366 -12.12 -22.07 15.36
C TYR A 366 -10.81 -22.67 14.87
N ALA A 367 -10.91 -23.62 13.94
CA ALA A 367 -9.72 -24.22 13.35
C ALA A 367 -9.05 -23.22 12.39
N SER A 368 -7.74 -23.00 12.55
CA SER A 368 -6.95 -22.36 11.52
C SER A 368 -6.85 -23.29 10.31
N LYS A 369 -6.91 -22.71 9.10
CA LYS A 369 -6.67 -23.44 7.85
C LYS A 369 -5.18 -23.50 7.49
N VAL A 370 -4.35 -22.66 8.11
CA VAL A 370 -2.96 -22.43 7.71
C VAL A 370 -2.05 -23.35 8.50
N LYS A 371 -1.52 -24.38 7.83
CA LYS A 371 -0.51 -25.32 8.35
C LYS A 371 0.89 -24.78 8.14
N ASN A 372 1.36 -23.84 8.96
CA ASN A 372 2.76 -23.37 8.89
C ASN A 372 3.50 -23.61 10.20
N ALA A 373 4.84 -23.61 10.14
CA ALA A 373 5.70 -23.75 11.31
C ALA A 373 5.60 -22.55 12.30
N GLN A 374 4.78 -21.53 12.00
CA GLN A 374 4.50 -20.36 12.85
C GLN A 374 3.18 -20.50 13.63
N GLU A 375 2.50 -21.66 13.57
CA GLU A 375 1.20 -21.99 14.20
C GLU A 375 1.15 -21.84 15.74
N ALA A 376 2.20 -21.33 16.39
CA ALA A 376 2.19 -21.01 17.82
C ALA A 376 1.42 -19.72 18.16
N HIS A 377 0.96 -18.95 17.16
CA HIS A 377 0.26 -17.69 17.42
C HIS A 377 -1.24 -17.89 17.71
N GLU A 378 -1.75 -17.11 18.65
CA GLU A 378 -3.17 -16.97 18.92
C GLU A 378 -3.81 -15.95 17.97
N ALA A 379 -5.14 -15.92 17.92
CA ALA A 379 -5.89 -14.83 17.32
C ALA A 379 -5.56 -13.47 17.96
N ILE A 380 -5.85 -12.39 17.23
CA ILE A 380 -5.83 -11.03 17.73
C ILE A 380 -7.04 -10.83 18.65
N ARG A 381 -6.78 -10.69 19.94
CA ARG A 381 -7.78 -10.57 21.02
C ARG A 381 -7.29 -9.60 22.10
N PRO A 382 -8.15 -9.16 23.04
CA PRO A 382 -7.70 -8.49 24.25
C PRO A 382 -6.69 -9.34 25.05
N ALA A 383 -5.66 -8.72 25.61
CA ALA A 383 -4.64 -9.39 26.41
C ALA A 383 -5.12 -9.69 27.85
N GLY A 384 -4.53 -10.72 28.46
CA GLY A 384 -4.75 -11.16 29.83
C GLY A 384 -5.89 -12.17 30.01
N ASP A 385 -5.85 -12.87 31.15
CA ASP A 385 -6.85 -13.88 31.56
C ASP A 385 -8.19 -13.25 31.97
N THR A 386 -8.24 -11.92 32.03
CA THR A 386 -9.46 -11.14 32.20
C THR A 386 -9.40 -9.95 31.26
N PHE A 387 -10.38 -9.83 30.37
CA PHE A 387 -10.42 -8.74 29.40
C PHE A 387 -10.84 -7.44 30.05
N ARG A 388 -10.05 -6.39 29.83
CA ARG A 388 -10.47 -5.02 30.11
C ARG A 388 -11.61 -4.65 29.16
N THR A 389 -12.72 -4.12 29.66
CA THR A 389 -13.73 -3.56 28.75
C THR A 389 -13.16 -2.30 28.08
N PRO A 390 -13.63 -1.90 26.89
CA PRO A 390 -13.14 -0.70 26.23
C PRO A 390 -13.11 0.53 27.16
N ALA A 391 -14.15 0.71 27.98
CA ALA A 391 -14.26 1.80 28.96
C ALA A 391 -13.20 1.75 30.09
N GLN A 392 -12.69 0.57 30.44
CA GLN A 392 -11.67 0.39 31.50
C GLN A 392 -10.24 0.62 31.00
N THR A 393 -10.02 0.70 29.69
CA THR A 393 -8.68 0.78 29.13
C THR A 393 -8.01 2.14 29.30
N GLY A 394 -8.80 3.22 29.42
CA GLY A 394 -8.29 4.59 29.35
C GLY A 394 -7.77 5.01 27.97
N LEU A 395 -7.95 4.17 26.94
CA LEU A 395 -7.55 4.49 25.57
C LEU A 395 -8.48 5.55 24.98
N SER A 396 -7.96 6.30 24.00
CA SER A 396 -8.72 7.29 23.23
C SER A 396 -8.39 7.21 21.74
N GLY A 397 -9.17 7.92 20.92
CA GLY A 397 -8.95 8.04 19.47
C GLY A 397 -8.89 6.69 18.74
N GLU A 398 -7.91 6.55 17.85
CA GLU A 398 -7.76 5.35 17.02
C GLU A 398 -7.45 4.07 17.82
N GLN A 399 -6.70 4.19 18.91
CA GLN A 399 -6.36 3.04 19.77
C GLN A 399 -7.61 2.49 20.45
N PHE A 400 -8.47 3.37 20.98
CA PHE A 400 -9.76 2.96 21.55
C PHE A 400 -10.63 2.25 20.51
N ARG A 401 -10.82 2.87 19.34
CA ARG A 401 -11.70 2.33 18.29
C ARG A 401 -11.23 0.96 17.78
N LEU A 402 -9.93 0.77 17.59
CA LEU A 402 -9.40 -0.52 17.15
C LEU A 402 -9.47 -1.57 18.26
N TYR A 403 -9.19 -1.19 19.51
CA TYR A 403 -9.34 -2.09 20.66
C TYR A 403 -10.78 -2.54 20.85
N GLU A 404 -11.74 -1.62 20.78
CA GLU A 404 -13.18 -1.90 20.88
C GLU A 404 -13.62 -2.87 19.78
N LEU A 405 -13.17 -2.66 18.54
CA LEU A 405 -13.45 -3.56 17.43
C LEU A 405 -12.94 -4.98 17.72
N ILE A 406 -11.68 -5.11 18.18
CA ILE A 406 -11.06 -6.38 18.56
C ILE A 406 -11.84 -7.06 19.68
N TRP A 407 -12.15 -6.32 20.74
CA TRP A 407 -12.89 -6.81 21.90
C TRP A 407 -14.28 -7.34 21.51
N MET A 408 -15.06 -6.57 20.74
CA MET A 408 -16.40 -6.98 20.31
C MET A 408 -16.35 -8.26 19.47
N ARG A 409 -15.37 -8.36 18.57
CA ARG A 409 -15.18 -9.54 17.72
C ARG A 409 -14.83 -10.79 18.53
N THR A 410 -13.94 -10.68 19.49
CA THR A 410 -13.56 -11.80 20.37
C THR A 410 -14.74 -12.26 21.21
N VAL A 411 -15.48 -11.35 21.85
CA VAL A 411 -16.66 -11.69 22.66
C VAL A 411 -17.75 -12.33 21.80
N ALA A 412 -18.07 -11.74 20.64
CA ALA A 412 -19.07 -12.26 19.72
C ALA A 412 -18.73 -13.69 19.23
N SER A 413 -17.45 -14.00 19.05
CA SER A 413 -17.01 -15.35 18.62
C SER A 413 -17.39 -16.46 19.60
N GLN A 414 -17.65 -16.14 20.86
CA GLN A 414 -18.05 -17.12 21.89
C GLN A 414 -19.55 -17.07 22.21
N MET A 415 -20.37 -16.36 21.42
CA MET A 415 -21.83 -16.27 21.62
C MET A 415 -22.60 -17.35 20.84
N LYS A 416 -23.90 -17.52 21.15
CA LYS A 416 -24.80 -18.39 20.38
C LYS A 416 -25.01 -17.88 18.95
N ASP A 417 -25.41 -18.80 18.07
CA ASP A 417 -25.72 -18.46 16.68
C ASP A 417 -26.91 -17.51 16.60
N ALA A 418 -26.95 -16.70 15.55
CA ALA A 418 -28.18 -16.03 15.17
C ALA A 418 -29.08 -17.04 14.45
N VAL A 419 -30.35 -17.09 14.81
CA VAL A 419 -31.35 -17.94 14.16
C VAL A 419 -32.57 -17.14 13.77
N GLY A 420 -33.23 -17.60 12.72
CA GLY A 420 -34.38 -16.92 12.17
C GLY A 420 -35.04 -17.72 11.06
N ASN A 421 -35.98 -17.09 10.35
CA ASN A 421 -36.68 -17.70 9.23
C ASN A 421 -36.43 -16.88 7.95
N SER A 422 -36.10 -17.58 6.87
CA SER A 422 -36.17 -17.02 5.52
C SER A 422 -37.48 -17.44 4.88
N VAL A 423 -38.24 -16.45 4.42
CA VAL A 423 -39.56 -16.68 3.80
C VAL A 423 -39.45 -16.26 2.34
N THR A 424 -39.91 -17.11 1.43
CA THR A 424 -40.07 -16.77 0.01
C THR A 424 -41.52 -16.99 -0.39
N ILE A 425 -42.13 -15.93 -0.94
CA ILE A 425 -43.51 -15.95 -1.43
C ILE A 425 -43.46 -15.81 -2.96
N ARG A 426 -44.11 -16.73 -3.66
CA ARG A 426 -44.32 -16.68 -5.12
C ARG A 426 -45.74 -16.25 -5.40
N ILE A 427 -45.88 -15.20 -6.20
CA ILE A 427 -47.18 -14.59 -6.51
C ILE A 427 -47.41 -14.72 -8.01
N GLY A 428 -48.50 -15.36 -8.38
CA GLY A 428 -48.90 -15.60 -9.75
C GLY A 428 -49.85 -14.53 -10.26
N GLY A 429 -49.75 -14.24 -11.55
CA GLY A 429 -50.75 -13.46 -12.29
C GLY A 429 -50.71 -13.82 -13.77
N ALA A 430 -51.79 -13.55 -14.48
CA ALA A 430 -51.84 -13.68 -15.95
C ALA A 430 -51.94 -12.30 -16.57
N ALA A 431 -51.06 -12.00 -17.53
CA ALA A 431 -51.16 -10.78 -18.33
C ALA A 431 -52.32 -10.91 -19.34
N ALA A 432 -52.85 -9.76 -19.80
CA ALA A 432 -53.96 -9.71 -20.75
C ALA A 432 -53.69 -10.43 -22.09
N ASP A 433 -52.43 -10.65 -22.44
CA ASP A 433 -52.01 -11.40 -23.62
C ASP A 433 -51.85 -12.91 -23.39
N GLY A 434 -52.20 -13.40 -22.19
CA GLY A 434 -52.18 -14.81 -21.83
C GLY A 434 -50.86 -15.31 -21.25
N ARG A 435 -49.82 -14.47 -21.17
CA ARG A 435 -48.56 -14.84 -20.53
C ARG A 435 -48.73 -15.00 -19.02
N ASP A 436 -48.13 -16.05 -18.49
CA ASP A 436 -48.16 -16.37 -17.08
C ASP A 436 -46.95 -15.76 -16.36
N VAL A 437 -47.16 -14.91 -15.35
CA VAL A 437 -46.08 -14.24 -14.63
C VAL A 437 -46.00 -14.70 -13.18
N VAL A 438 -44.77 -14.75 -12.67
CA VAL A 438 -44.51 -14.99 -11.26
C VAL A 438 -43.64 -13.89 -10.70
N PHE A 439 -44.09 -13.25 -9.62
CA PHE A 439 -43.30 -12.38 -8.77
C PHE A 439 -42.73 -13.14 -7.58
N SER A 440 -41.60 -12.66 -7.06
CA SER A 440 -40.92 -13.20 -5.89
C SER A 440 -40.71 -12.13 -4.83
N ALA A 441 -41.23 -12.37 -3.64
CA ALA A 441 -40.84 -11.64 -2.44
C ALA A 441 -39.98 -12.56 -1.56
N SER A 442 -38.83 -12.07 -1.09
CA SER A 442 -37.94 -12.83 -0.19
C SER A 442 -37.62 -12.02 1.06
N GLY A 443 -38.08 -12.54 2.18
CA GLY A 443 -37.92 -11.96 3.51
C GLY A 443 -36.95 -12.76 4.37
N ARG A 444 -36.42 -12.08 5.39
CA ARG A 444 -35.68 -12.71 6.47
C ARG A 444 -36.05 -12.05 7.78
N THR A 445 -36.37 -12.85 8.77
CA THR A 445 -36.62 -12.40 10.14
C THR A 445 -35.65 -13.09 11.08
N ILE A 446 -35.15 -12.37 12.07
CA ILE A 446 -34.27 -12.87 13.12
C ILE A 446 -35.13 -13.15 14.34
N THR A 447 -35.27 -14.43 14.70
CA THR A 447 -36.01 -14.83 15.90
C THR A 447 -35.13 -14.73 17.15
N PHE A 448 -33.80 -14.87 16.97
CA PHE A 448 -32.84 -14.70 18.04
C PHE A 448 -31.52 -14.16 17.47
N HIS A 449 -31.09 -13.00 17.95
CA HIS A 449 -29.92 -12.29 17.41
C HIS A 449 -28.59 -13.01 17.68
N GLY A 450 -28.48 -13.80 18.74
CA GLY A 450 -27.21 -14.42 19.13
C GLY A 450 -26.06 -13.41 19.14
N PHE A 451 -24.96 -13.78 18.51
CA PHE A 451 -23.76 -12.94 18.39
C PHE A 451 -23.98 -11.60 17.63
N LEU A 452 -25.01 -11.47 16.79
CA LEU A 452 -25.28 -10.22 16.05
C LEU A 452 -25.64 -9.06 16.99
N LYS A 453 -26.00 -9.34 18.25
CA LYS A 453 -26.19 -8.32 19.30
C LYS A 453 -24.89 -7.64 19.71
N ALA A 454 -23.75 -8.31 19.52
CA ALA A 454 -22.43 -7.80 19.85
C ALA A 454 -21.64 -7.34 18.62
N TYR A 455 -21.74 -8.07 17.50
CA TYR A 455 -20.93 -7.79 16.31
C TYR A 455 -21.62 -8.18 15.00
N VAL A 456 -21.54 -7.29 14.01
CA VAL A 456 -21.98 -7.53 12.62
C VAL A 456 -20.85 -7.07 11.68
N GLU A 457 -20.39 -7.94 10.77
CA GLU A 457 -19.42 -7.52 9.74
C GLU A 457 -20.02 -6.47 8.81
N ASP A 458 -19.17 -5.60 8.30
CA ASP A 458 -19.57 -4.70 7.22
C ASP A 458 -19.40 -5.36 5.84
N ILE A 459 -20.04 -4.80 4.82
CA ILE A 459 -20.01 -5.39 3.47
C ILE A 459 -19.45 -4.40 2.44
N ASP A 460 -18.47 -4.85 1.66
CA ASP A 460 -17.83 -4.03 0.61
C ASP A 460 -18.80 -3.72 -0.57
N ASP A 461 -19.79 -4.58 -0.78
CA ASP A 461 -20.75 -4.50 -1.88
C ASP A 461 -22.12 -4.05 -1.35
N ALA A 462 -22.51 -2.82 -1.65
CA ALA A 462 -23.78 -2.24 -1.23
C ALA A 462 -25.02 -3.01 -1.75
N SER A 463 -24.86 -3.88 -2.75
CA SER A 463 -25.94 -4.76 -3.22
C SER A 463 -26.19 -5.96 -2.30
N LYS A 464 -25.24 -6.30 -1.42
CA LYS A 464 -25.37 -7.38 -0.45
C LYS A 464 -26.00 -6.88 0.84
N ARG A 465 -26.88 -7.72 1.41
CA ARG A 465 -27.58 -7.41 2.67
C ARG A 465 -26.70 -7.73 3.87
N ARG A 466 -26.66 -6.81 4.84
CA ARG A 466 -26.04 -7.04 6.16
C ARG A 466 -26.69 -8.21 6.89
N ASP A 467 -25.95 -8.79 7.80
CA ASP A 467 -26.33 -10.07 8.42
C ASP A 467 -27.40 -9.95 9.49
N ASP A 468 -27.57 -8.73 10.01
CA ASP A 468 -28.64 -8.27 10.89
C ASP A 468 -29.82 -7.65 10.13
N ALA A 469 -29.72 -7.47 8.80
CA ALA A 469 -30.81 -6.88 8.03
C ALA A 469 -32.01 -7.83 7.94
N GLU A 470 -33.17 -7.33 8.36
CA GLU A 470 -34.46 -8.01 8.28
C GLU A 470 -35.32 -7.43 7.16
N THR A 471 -36.12 -8.29 6.55
CA THR A 471 -37.19 -7.90 5.62
C THR A 471 -38.39 -8.75 6.01
N ARG A 472 -39.36 -8.13 6.68
CA ARG A 472 -40.58 -8.81 7.12
C ARG A 472 -41.53 -8.96 5.94
N LEU A 473 -42.19 -10.12 5.86
CA LEU A 473 -43.23 -10.41 4.88
C LEU A 473 -44.51 -10.80 5.63
N PRO A 474 -45.70 -10.51 5.07
CA PRO A 474 -46.95 -10.93 5.67
C PRO A 474 -47.06 -12.45 5.76
N ASN A 475 -47.77 -12.92 6.79
CA ASN A 475 -48.13 -14.33 6.89
C ASN A 475 -49.25 -14.65 5.89
N LEU A 476 -48.91 -15.32 4.80
CA LEU A 476 -49.81 -15.71 3.71
C LEU A 476 -49.83 -17.23 3.56
N THR A 477 -50.91 -17.77 3.00
CA THR A 477 -51.04 -19.17 2.62
C THR A 477 -51.12 -19.30 1.10
N GLN A 478 -50.75 -20.46 0.57
CA GLN A 478 -50.97 -20.77 -0.85
C GLN A 478 -52.46 -20.61 -1.20
N GLY A 479 -52.74 -20.01 -2.36
CA GLY A 479 -54.07 -19.69 -2.86
C GLY A 479 -54.65 -18.37 -2.31
N ALA A 480 -53.97 -17.68 -1.38
CA ALA A 480 -54.43 -16.38 -0.90
C ALA A 480 -54.42 -15.35 -2.05
N ALA A 481 -55.50 -14.60 -2.19
CA ALA A 481 -55.59 -13.50 -3.14
C ALA A 481 -54.81 -12.29 -2.63
N VAL A 482 -54.06 -11.64 -3.52
CA VAL A 482 -53.36 -10.37 -3.27
C VAL A 482 -53.58 -9.43 -4.46
N SER A 483 -53.44 -8.12 -4.24
CA SER A 483 -53.52 -7.13 -5.32
C SER A 483 -52.21 -6.38 -5.45
N ALA A 484 -51.79 -6.06 -6.68
CA ALA A 484 -50.67 -5.16 -6.91
C ALA A 484 -51.16 -3.71 -6.66
N ALA A 485 -50.61 -3.05 -5.65
CA ALA A 485 -50.87 -1.62 -5.41
C ALA A 485 -50.04 -0.73 -6.33
N THR A 486 -48.82 -1.18 -6.65
CA THR A 486 -47.95 -0.55 -7.65
C THR A 486 -47.29 -1.63 -8.49
N LEU A 487 -47.07 -1.33 -9.77
CA LEU A 487 -46.35 -2.17 -10.71
C LEU A 487 -45.54 -1.25 -11.64
N SER A 488 -44.22 -1.34 -11.56
CA SER A 488 -43.30 -0.40 -12.17
C SER A 488 -42.28 -1.14 -13.03
N PRO A 489 -42.20 -0.84 -14.35
CA PRO A 489 -41.08 -1.27 -15.18
C PRO A 489 -39.78 -0.64 -14.72
N GLU A 490 -38.78 -1.46 -14.42
CA GLU A 490 -37.48 -1.00 -13.93
C GLU A 490 -36.37 -1.41 -14.90
N GLY A 491 -35.61 -0.41 -15.34
CA GLY A 491 -34.48 -0.59 -16.24
C GLY A 491 -33.17 -0.68 -15.46
N HIS A 492 -32.37 -1.68 -15.78
CA HIS A 492 -31.08 -1.93 -15.15
C HIS A 492 -29.99 -2.04 -16.20
N GLU A 493 -28.77 -1.77 -15.76
CA GLU A 493 -27.56 -1.97 -16.53
C GLU A 493 -26.58 -2.84 -15.73
N THR A 494 -25.90 -3.75 -16.43
CA THR A 494 -24.79 -4.49 -15.83
C THR A 494 -23.66 -3.52 -15.47
N LYS A 495 -23.01 -3.78 -14.34
CA LYS A 495 -21.88 -2.96 -13.88
C LYS A 495 -20.57 -3.71 -14.09
N PRO A 496 -19.49 -3.02 -14.45
CA PRO A 496 -18.19 -3.65 -14.55
C PRO A 496 -17.74 -4.19 -13.17
N PRO A 497 -16.86 -5.21 -13.13
CA PRO A 497 -16.30 -5.72 -11.89
C PRO A 497 -15.74 -4.60 -11.02
N SER A 498 -16.09 -4.58 -9.74
CA SER A 498 -15.65 -3.52 -8.82
C SER A 498 -14.13 -3.51 -8.70
N ARG A 499 -13.53 -2.32 -8.68
CA ARG A 499 -12.10 -2.18 -8.38
C ARG A 499 -11.79 -2.69 -6.98
N TYR A 500 -10.54 -3.07 -6.75
CA TYR A 500 -10.11 -3.41 -5.41
C TYR A 500 -10.05 -2.15 -4.54
N THR A 501 -10.55 -2.25 -3.31
CA THR A 501 -10.11 -1.45 -2.16
C THR A 501 -8.88 -2.09 -1.50
N GLU A 502 -8.24 -1.44 -0.52
CA GLU A 502 -7.20 -2.11 0.28
C GLU A 502 -7.72 -3.41 0.91
N ALA A 503 -8.93 -3.38 1.51
CA ALA A 503 -9.54 -4.54 2.15
C ALA A 503 -9.73 -5.70 1.17
N THR A 504 -10.32 -5.43 0.01
CA THR A 504 -10.57 -6.49 -1.00
C THR A 504 -9.29 -6.97 -1.69
N LEU A 505 -8.27 -6.12 -1.86
CA LEU A 505 -6.97 -6.57 -2.39
C LEU A 505 -6.23 -7.45 -1.37
N ILE A 506 -6.27 -7.10 -0.08
CA ILE A 506 -5.69 -7.94 0.98
C ILE A 506 -6.40 -9.29 1.04
N LYS A 507 -7.72 -9.28 0.93
CA LYS A 507 -8.51 -10.51 0.86
C LYS A 507 -8.10 -11.35 -0.35
N GLU A 508 -7.97 -10.76 -1.53
CA GLU A 508 -7.55 -11.46 -2.75
C GLU A 508 -6.13 -12.04 -2.63
N LEU A 509 -5.21 -11.28 -2.02
CA LEU A 509 -3.84 -11.75 -1.75
C LEU A 509 -3.85 -12.94 -0.78
N GLU A 510 -4.69 -12.91 0.26
CA GLU A 510 -4.87 -14.02 1.19
C GLU A 510 -5.51 -15.24 0.53
N ASP A 511 -6.61 -15.06 -0.21
CA ASP A 511 -7.34 -16.16 -0.88
C ASP A 511 -6.45 -16.87 -1.91
N ARG A 512 -5.44 -16.19 -2.45
CA ARG A 512 -4.41 -16.73 -3.35
C ARG A 512 -3.12 -17.15 -2.65
N GLU A 513 -3.05 -17.06 -1.31
CA GLU A 513 -1.87 -17.40 -0.50
C GLU A 513 -0.60 -16.60 -0.86
N ILE A 514 -0.79 -15.40 -1.42
CA ILE A 514 0.27 -14.47 -1.80
C ILE A 514 0.53 -13.48 -0.66
N GLY A 515 1.73 -13.55 -0.10
CA GLY A 515 2.12 -12.74 1.05
C GLY A 515 1.72 -13.38 2.37
N ARG A 516 1.91 -12.62 3.45
CA ARG A 516 1.79 -13.06 4.84
C ARG A 516 1.34 -11.90 5.73
N PRO A 517 0.82 -12.15 6.95
CA PRO A 517 0.43 -11.10 7.91
C PRO A 517 1.41 -9.94 8.07
N SER A 518 2.73 -10.23 8.03
CA SER A 518 3.80 -9.24 8.14
C SER A 518 3.97 -8.34 6.89
N THR A 519 3.39 -8.70 5.75
CA THR A 519 3.69 -8.08 4.45
C THR A 519 2.53 -7.36 3.81
N TYR A 520 1.26 -7.72 4.07
CA TYR A 520 0.08 -7.12 3.40
C TYR A 520 0.10 -5.59 3.37
N ALA A 521 0.21 -4.94 4.53
CA ALA A 521 0.26 -3.47 4.60
C ALA A 521 1.47 -2.86 3.86
N SER A 522 2.62 -3.54 3.87
CA SER A 522 3.83 -3.08 3.18
C SER A 522 3.74 -3.22 1.66
N ILE A 523 3.06 -4.26 1.16
CA ILE A 523 2.82 -4.50 -0.27
C ILE A 523 1.98 -3.36 -0.83
N ILE A 524 0.83 -3.08 -0.18
CA ILE A 524 -0.08 -1.98 -0.54
C ILE A 524 0.65 -0.63 -0.51
N GLY A 525 1.36 -0.35 0.59
CA GLY A 525 2.13 0.89 0.71
C GLY A 525 3.19 1.03 -0.38
N THR A 526 3.84 -0.06 -0.79
CA THR A 526 4.89 -0.04 -1.81
C THR A 526 4.34 0.26 -3.20
N ILE A 527 3.24 -0.38 -3.61
CA ILE A 527 2.66 -0.16 -4.95
C ILE A 527 2.07 1.26 -5.10
N LEU A 528 1.54 1.82 -4.01
CA LEU A 528 1.09 3.21 -3.94
C LEU A 528 2.27 4.19 -4.01
N ASN A 529 3.28 4.03 -3.14
CA ASN A 529 4.42 4.95 -3.06
C ASN A 529 5.28 4.95 -4.34
N ARG A 530 5.25 3.87 -5.12
CA ARG A 530 5.97 3.76 -6.40
C ARG A 530 5.17 4.29 -7.60
N GLY A 531 3.93 4.73 -7.40
CA GLY A 531 3.07 5.24 -8.46
C GLY A 531 2.60 4.18 -9.45
N TYR A 532 2.63 2.89 -9.07
CA TYR A 532 2.01 1.84 -9.87
C TYR A 532 0.48 1.87 -9.74
N VAL A 533 0.02 2.21 -8.56
CA VAL A 533 -1.40 2.31 -8.22
C VAL A 533 -1.63 3.65 -7.53
N TYR A 534 -2.77 4.27 -7.80
CA TYR A 534 -3.25 5.45 -7.08
C TYR A 534 -4.64 5.19 -6.50
N LYS A 535 -5.08 6.05 -5.58
CA LYS A 535 -6.41 5.95 -4.96
C LYS A 535 -7.37 6.94 -5.62
N LYS A 536 -8.54 6.46 -6.05
CA LYS A 536 -9.70 7.30 -6.44
C LYS A 536 -10.81 6.98 -5.44
N GLY A 537 -10.99 7.83 -4.43
CA GLY A 537 -11.76 7.48 -3.23
C GLY A 537 -11.10 6.30 -2.49
N THR A 538 -11.85 5.23 -2.26
CA THR A 538 -11.33 3.99 -1.64
C THR A 538 -10.82 2.97 -2.66
N ALA A 539 -11.07 3.19 -3.96
CA ALA A 539 -10.67 2.29 -5.03
C ALA A 539 -9.20 2.46 -5.41
N LEU A 540 -8.52 1.34 -5.63
CA LEU A 540 -7.17 1.22 -6.15
C LEU A 540 -7.23 1.15 -7.67
N VAL A 541 -6.67 2.15 -8.33
CA VAL A 541 -6.64 2.27 -9.80
C VAL A 541 -5.20 2.12 -10.28
N PRO A 542 -4.91 1.27 -11.28
CA PRO A 542 -3.56 1.16 -11.81
C PRO A 542 -3.23 2.37 -12.68
N ALA A 543 -2.02 2.90 -12.53
CA ALA A 543 -1.48 3.88 -13.48
C ALA A 543 -1.07 3.17 -14.79
N TRP A 544 -1.04 3.89 -15.91
CA TRP A 544 -0.56 3.34 -17.19
C TRP A 544 0.88 2.80 -17.11
N LEU A 545 1.71 3.38 -16.24
CA LEU A 545 3.03 2.85 -15.91
C LEU A 545 3.00 1.38 -15.43
N ALA A 546 1.98 1.02 -14.64
CA ALA A 546 1.81 -0.36 -14.17
C ALA A 546 1.50 -1.32 -15.31
N PHE A 547 0.72 -0.92 -16.32
CA PHE A 547 0.47 -1.75 -17.50
C PHE A 547 1.75 -2.08 -18.25
N SER A 548 2.63 -1.10 -18.47
CA SER A 548 3.92 -1.33 -19.15
C SER A 548 4.85 -2.24 -18.35
N VAL A 549 4.91 -2.05 -17.02
CA VAL A 549 5.71 -2.93 -16.15
C VAL A 549 5.14 -4.34 -16.13
N VAL A 550 3.83 -4.49 -15.96
CA VAL A 550 3.17 -5.80 -15.93
C VAL A 550 3.33 -6.51 -17.26
N ARG A 551 3.12 -5.84 -18.40
CA ARG A 551 3.32 -6.42 -19.74
C ARG A 551 4.74 -6.96 -19.90
N LEU A 552 5.75 -6.14 -19.58
CA LEU A 552 7.15 -6.57 -19.67
C LEU A 552 7.43 -7.80 -18.79
N LEU A 553 6.88 -7.83 -17.57
CA LEU A 553 7.08 -8.95 -16.66
C LEU A 553 6.31 -10.20 -17.11
N GLU A 554 5.11 -10.07 -17.67
CA GLU A 554 4.33 -11.18 -18.22
C GLU A 554 5.04 -11.82 -19.42
N GLU A 555 5.62 -11.01 -20.30
CA GLU A 555 6.27 -11.50 -21.53
C GLU A 555 7.67 -12.09 -21.27
N HIS A 556 8.45 -11.51 -20.35
CA HIS A 556 9.87 -11.89 -20.14
C HIS A 556 10.15 -12.61 -18.82
N PHE A 557 9.24 -12.53 -17.86
CA PHE A 557 9.38 -13.11 -16.53
C PHE A 557 8.11 -13.86 -16.08
N PRO A 558 7.46 -14.68 -16.95
CA PRO A 558 6.11 -15.19 -16.71
C PRO A 558 6.00 -16.01 -15.42
N ARG A 559 7.00 -16.85 -15.12
CA ARG A 559 7.05 -17.62 -13.87
C ARG A 559 7.17 -16.70 -12.66
N GLN A 560 8.03 -15.69 -12.73
CA GLN A 560 8.33 -14.77 -11.62
C GLN A 560 7.18 -13.81 -11.26
N VAL A 561 6.17 -13.66 -12.13
CA VAL A 561 4.93 -12.91 -11.84
C VAL A 561 3.66 -13.76 -11.88
N SER A 562 3.80 -15.09 -11.92
CA SER A 562 2.67 -16.00 -11.74
C SER A 562 2.16 -15.96 -10.29
N TYR A 563 0.84 -16.04 -10.16
CA TYR A 563 0.17 -16.12 -8.87
C TYR A 563 0.55 -17.42 -8.14
N GLU A 564 0.52 -18.53 -8.88
CA GLU A 564 0.83 -19.88 -8.41
C GLU A 564 2.28 -19.98 -7.92
N PHE A 565 3.24 -19.48 -8.71
CA PHE A 565 4.64 -19.48 -8.31
C PHE A 565 4.89 -18.67 -7.03
N THR A 566 4.25 -17.49 -6.94
CA THR A 566 4.44 -16.61 -5.78
C THR A 566 3.86 -17.20 -4.50
N ALA A 567 2.69 -17.86 -4.59
CA ALA A 567 2.10 -18.61 -3.49
C ALA A 567 2.99 -19.78 -3.06
N SER A 568 3.38 -20.64 -4.02
CA SER A 568 4.19 -21.84 -3.75
C SER A 568 5.54 -21.53 -3.09
N MET A 569 6.11 -20.35 -3.37
CA MET A 569 7.39 -19.98 -2.78
C MET A 569 7.27 -19.60 -1.30
N GLU A 570 6.10 -19.12 -0.86
CA GLU A 570 5.90 -18.94 0.57
C GLU A 570 5.78 -20.29 1.28
N ASP A 571 5.21 -21.31 0.62
CA ASP A 571 5.22 -22.70 1.14
C ASP A 571 6.64 -23.26 1.22
N VAL A 572 7.48 -22.99 0.21
CA VAL A 572 8.91 -23.35 0.26
C VAL A 572 9.60 -22.71 1.47
N LEU A 573 9.32 -21.44 1.77
CA LEU A 573 9.86 -20.78 2.96
C LEU A 573 9.33 -21.41 4.26
N ASP A 574 8.10 -21.91 4.26
CA ASP A 574 7.50 -22.60 5.42
C ASP A 574 8.06 -24.03 5.60
N GLU A 575 8.46 -24.69 4.51
CA GLU A 575 9.19 -25.95 4.52
C GLU A 575 10.64 -25.79 5.00
N ILE A 576 11.33 -24.70 4.60
CA ILE A 576 12.65 -24.34 5.15
C ILE A 576 12.52 -24.06 6.65
N ALA A 577 11.51 -23.28 7.06
CA ALA A 577 11.23 -22.98 8.46
C ALA A 577 10.94 -24.22 9.32
N GLY A 578 10.51 -25.31 8.70
CA GLY A 578 10.28 -26.60 9.35
C GLY A 578 11.41 -27.61 9.18
N GLY A 579 12.57 -27.22 8.64
CA GLY A 579 13.74 -28.08 8.44
C GLY A 579 13.56 -29.16 7.35
N ARG A 580 12.55 -29.02 6.47
CA ARG A 580 12.21 -30.03 5.44
C ARG A 580 12.80 -29.73 4.07
N LYS A 581 13.25 -28.49 3.83
CA LYS A 581 13.93 -28.06 2.60
C LYS A 581 15.21 -27.30 2.93
N ASP A 582 16.22 -27.46 2.08
CA ASP A 582 17.52 -26.78 2.20
C ASP A 582 17.51 -25.42 1.49
N ARG A 583 17.90 -24.37 2.21
CA ARG A 583 17.91 -22.99 1.70
C ARG A 583 18.75 -22.81 0.44
N ALA A 584 19.97 -23.35 0.41
CA ALA A 584 20.91 -23.12 -0.69
C ALA A 584 20.41 -23.77 -1.99
N THR A 585 19.79 -24.95 -1.88
CA THR A 585 19.18 -25.69 -2.98
C THR A 585 18.02 -24.91 -3.60
N GLU A 586 17.09 -24.40 -2.78
CA GLU A 586 15.91 -23.67 -3.26
C GLU A 586 16.29 -22.31 -3.88
N LEU A 587 17.26 -21.58 -3.28
CA LEU A 587 17.82 -20.37 -3.87
C LEU A 587 18.58 -20.66 -5.17
N GLY A 588 19.25 -21.81 -5.24
CA GLY A 588 19.95 -22.32 -6.42
C GLY A 588 19.00 -22.51 -7.60
N GLU A 589 17.92 -23.27 -7.39
CA GLU A 589 16.90 -23.46 -8.43
C GLU A 589 16.22 -22.15 -8.84
N PHE A 590 15.94 -21.25 -7.90
CA PHE A 590 15.38 -19.94 -8.22
C PHE A 590 16.32 -19.10 -9.11
N TYR A 591 17.59 -19.03 -8.76
CA TYR A 591 18.54 -18.12 -9.39
C TYR A 591 19.20 -18.69 -10.66
N TYR A 592 19.65 -19.93 -10.60
CA TYR A 592 20.35 -20.61 -11.71
C TYR A 592 19.42 -21.48 -12.55
N GLY A 593 18.29 -21.91 -12.00
CA GLY A 593 17.37 -22.83 -12.66
C GLY A 593 17.66 -24.28 -12.33
N SER A 594 16.87 -25.16 -12.93
CA SER A 594 17.03 -26.62 -12.89
C SER A 594 16.76 -27.17 -14.30
N GLY A 595 16.73 -28.50 -14.49
CA GLY A 595 16.55 -29.10 -15.81
C GLY A 595 15.30 -28.62 -16.55
N ASP A 596 14.21 -28.41 -15.83
CA ASP A 596 12.90 -28.02 -16.39
C ASP A 596 12.58 -26.53 -16.15
N VAL A 597 13.49 -25.80 -15.52
CA VAL A 597 13.21 -24.46 -14.97
C VAL A 597 14.31 -23.49 -15.37
N VAL A 598 13.95 -22.44 -16.10
CA VAL A 598 14.88 -21.34 -16.39
C VAL A 598 15.06 -20.45 -15.15
N GLY A 599 16.30 -20.30 -14.70
CA GLY A 599 16.65 -19.46 -13.54
C GLY A 599 16.62 -17.97 -13.84
N LEU A 600 16.47 -17.16 -12.78
CA LEU A 600 16.44 -15.70 -12.88
C LEU A 600 17.66 -15.11 -13.58
N LYS A 601 18.87 -15.65 -13.31
CA LYS A 601 20.12 -15.15 -13.89
C LYS A 601 20.12 -15.24 -15.41
N THR A 602 19.66 -16.36 -15.95
CA THR A 602 19.54 -16.59 -17.40
C THR A 602 18.51 -15.63 -17.99
N LEU A 603 17.33 -15.51 -17.38
CA LEU A 603 16.28 -14.61 -17.85
C LEU A 603 16.74 -13.15 -17.94
N VAL A 604 17.54 -12.67 -16.99
CA VAL A 604 18.04 -11.29 -16.99
C VAL A 604 19.24 -11.09 -17.92
N THR A 605 20.00 -12.13 -18.20
CA THR A 605 21.16 -12.05 -19.11
C THR A 605 20.72 -12.13 -20.58
N ASP A 606 19.72 -12.95 -20.87
CA ASP A 606 19.27 -13.28 -22.22
C ASP A 606 17.91 -12.63 -22.57
N LEU A 607 17.70 -11.37 -22.17
CA LEU A 607 16.45 -10.61 -22.41
C LEU A 607 16.10 -10.36 -23.88
N GLY A 608 17.05 -10.57 -24.81
CA GLY A 608 16.89 -10.22 -26.22
C GLY A 608 16.69 -8.71 -26.47
N GLU A 609 16.30 -8.37 -27.70
CA GLU A 609 15.91 -7.00 -28.06
C GLU A 609 14.46 -6.72 -27.67
N ILE A 610 14.25 -6.16 -26.49
CA ILE A 610 12.93 -5.64 -26.08
C ILE A 610 12.73 -4.23 -26.65
N ASP A 611 11.71 -4.06 -27.48
CA ASP A 611 11.25 -2.74 -27.95
C ASP A 611 10.51 -2.01 -26.82
N ALA A 612 11.19 -1.05 -26.21
CA ALA A 612 10.64 -0.21 -25.15
C ALA A 612 9.44 0.63 -25.62
N LYS A 613 9.40 1.03 -26.91
CA LYS A 613 8.29 1.79 -27.47
C LYS A 613 7.06 0.89 -27.56
N GLU A 614 7.22 -0.34 -28.02
CA GLU A 614 6.13 -1.30 -28.10
C GLU A 614 5.55 -1.62 -26.71
N MET A 615 6.41 -1.90 -25.72
CA MET A 615 5.98 -2.17 -24.33
C MET A 615 5.24 -0.99 -23.67
N ALA A 616 5.52 0.22 -24.13
CA ALA A 616 4.89 1.45 -23.67
C ALA A 616 3.66 1.85 -24.49
N THR A 617 3.26 1.08 -25.50
CA THR A 617 2.15 1.42 -26.40
C THR A 617 0.96 0.49 -26.21
N PHE A 618 -0.23 1.07 -26.09
CA PHE A 618 -1.49 0.37 -25.89
C PHE A 618 -2.53 0.90 -26.89
N PRO A 619 -3.06 0.06 -27.80
CA PRO A 619 -4.05 0.50 -28.77
C PRO A 619 -5.37 0.82 -28.06
N ILE A 620 -5.96 1.98 -28.39
CA ILE A 620 -7.27 2.40 -27.89
C ILE A 620 -8.36 2.10 -28.93
N GLY A 621 -8.07 2.31 -30.22
CA GLY A 621 -8.99 2.08 -31.34
C GLY A 621 -8.93 3.22 -32.37
N ASP A 622 -9.47 3.01 -33.57
CA ASP A 622 -9.51 4.00 -34.66
C ASP A 622 -8.13 4.62 -35.02
N GLY A 623 -7.07 3.82 -34.94
CA GLY A 623 -5.69 4.29 -35.18
C GLY A 623 -5.14 5.18 -34.06
N ILE A 624 -5.80 5.24 -32.90
CA ILE A 624 -5.33 5.96 -31.71
C ILE A 624 -4.62 4.99 -30.77
N ASP A 625 -3.39 5.37 -30.41
CA ASP A 625 -2.54 4.68 -29.44
C ASP A 625 -2.42 5.51 -28.16
N LEU A 626 -2.48 4.87 -27.00
CA LEU A 626 -1.92 5.42 -25.77
C LEU A 626 -0.45 5.01 -25.66
N ARG A 627 0.40 5.98 -25.31
CA ARG A 627 1.83 5.76 -25.07
C ARG A 627 2.24 6.26 -23.70
N VAL A 628 3.04 5.47 -22.98
CA VAL A 628 3.65 5.84 -21.70
C VAL A 628 5.02 6.47 -21.96
N GLY A 629 5.04 7.80 -22.00
CA GLY A 629 6.26 8.57 -22.22
C GLY A 629 6.99 8.93 -20.93
N ARG A 630 8.14 9.56 -21.10
CA ARG A 630 8.94 10.13 -19.99
C ARG A 630 8.17 11.15 -19.14
N TYR A 631 7.22 11.85 -19.74
CA TYR A 631 6.44 12.91 -19.11
C TYR A 631 5.03 12.45 -18.68
N GLY A 632 4.76 11.15 -18.73
CA GLY A 632 3.44 10.59 -18.43
C GLY A 632 2.77 9.98 -19.65
N PRO A 633 1.55 9.45 -19.46
CA PRO A 633 0.74 8.89 -20.53
C PRO A 633 0.21 9.98 -21.47
N TYR A 634 0.21 9.70 -22.76
CA TYR A 634 -0.39 10.55 -23.79
C TYR A 634 -1.05 9.68 -24.86
N VAL A 635 -2.08 10.20 -25.51
CA VAL A 635 -2.66 9.60 -26.70
C VAL A 635 -2.02 10.20 -27.96
N GLU A 636 -1.87 9.36 -28.98
CA GLU A 636 -1.37 9.71 -30.30
C GLU A 636 -2.34 9.15 -31.34
N GLY A 637 -2.82 9.99 -32.27
CA GLY A 637 -3.75 9.58 -33.31
C GLY A 637 -3.48 10.25 -34.65
N PRO A 638 -4.26 9.90 -35.70
CA PRO A 638 -4.07 10.43 -37.04
C PRO A 638 -4.25 11.95 -37.08
N GLY A 639 -3.51 12.60 -37.99
CA GLY A 639 -3.60 14.05 -38.21
C GLY A 639 -4.95 14.51 -38.78
N PRO A 640 -5.23 15.83 -38.82
CA PRO A 640 -6.44 16.39 -39.43
C PRO A 640 -6.66 15.97 -40.88
N ASP A 641 -5.58 15.67 -41.61
CA ASP A 641 -5.60 15.21 -43.00
C ASP A 641 -5.76 13.68 -43.15
N GLY A 642 -5.97 12.95 -42.03
CA GLY A 642 -6.22 11.50 -42.02
C GLY A 642 -4.99 10.62 -42.27
N GLY A 643 -3.78 11.19 -42.37
CA GLY A 643 -2.54 10.45 -42.64
C GLY A 643 -1.59 10.33 -41.43
N ASP A 644 -0.81 9.25 -41.39
CA ASP A 644 0.24 8.95 -40.38
C ASP A 644 1.45 9.91 -40.43
N ALA A 645 1.53 10.78 -41.43
CA ALA A 645 2.68 11.67 -41.63
C ALA A 645 2.80 12.79 -40.57
N SER A 646 1.70 13.15 -39.90
CA SER A 646 1.64 14.21 -38.89
C SER A 646 0.70 13.83 -37.72
N PRO A 647 1.11 12.91 -36.82
CA PRO A 647 0.24 12.46 -35.74
C PRO A 647 -0.01 13.58 -34.71
N VAL A 648 -1.25 13.69 -34.25
CA VAL A 648 -1.64 14.60 -33.17
C VAL A 648 -1.44 13.89 -31.83
N ARG A 649 -1.00 14.63 -30.82
CA ARG A 649 -0.76 14.09 -29.47
C ARG A 649 -1.46 14.93 -28.42
N ALA A 650 -2.05 14.28 -27.43
CA ALA A 650 -2.65 14.94 -26.27
C ALA A 650 -2.29 14.19 -24.98
N ASN A 651 -2.01 14.92 -23.90
CA ASN A 651 -1.73 14.29 -22.61
C ASN A 651 -2.99 13.63 -22.05
N VAL A 652 -2.81 12.54 -21.32
CA VAL A 652 -3.88 11.92 -20.54
C VAL A 652 -3.83 12.48 -19.12
N PRO A 653 -4.95 12.97 -18.55
CA PRO A 653 -5.01 13.42 -17.16
C PRO A 653 -4.58 12.32 -16.19
N ASP A 654 -3.84 12.69 -15.13
CA ASP A 654 -3.30 11.73 -14.16
C ASP A 654 -4.40 11.03 -13.32
N ASP A 655 -5.57 11.65 -13.19
CA ASP A 655 -6.73 11.16 -12.44
C ASP A 655 -7.77 10.42 -13.32
N LEU A 656 -7.54 10.36 -14.64
CA LEU A 656 -8.40 9.60 -15.56
C LEU A 656 -8.10 8.10 -15.43
N PRO A 657 -9.06 7.29 -14.96
CA PRO A 657 -8.87 5.85 -14.87
C PRO A 657 -8.73 5.20 -16.26
N PRO A 658 -7.93 4.12 -16.37
CA PRO A 658 -7.71 3.46 -17.65
C PRO A 658 -8.97 2.98 -18.38
N ASP A 659 -9.99 2.50 -17.66
CA ASP A 659 -11.28 2.10 -18.27
C ASP A 659 -12.13 3.27 -18.81
N GLU A 660 -11.92 4.47 -18.30
CA GLU A 660 -12.61 5.70 -18.74
C GLU A 660 -11.95 6.31 -20.00
N LEU A 661 -10.72 5.88 -20.36
CA LEU A 661 -10.06 6.28 -21.62
C LEU A 661 -10.60 5.48 -22.81
N THR A 662 -11.83 5.80 -23.20
CA THR A 662 -12.50 5.26 -24.39
C THR A 662 -11.98 5.92 -25.67
N VAL A 663 -12.30 5.34 -26.84
CA VAL A 663 -12.03 5.98 -28.16
C VAL A 663 -12.66 7.39 -28.23
N ALA A 664 -13.87 7.56 -27.71
CA ALA A 664 -14.54 8.86 -27.67
C ALA A 664 -13.75 9.86 -26.81
N LYS A 665 -13.30 9.45 -25.62
CA LYS A 665 -12.48 10.30 -24.74
C LYS A 665 -11.12 10.61 -25.37
N ALA A 666 -10.49 9.64 -26.03
CA ALA A 666 -9.22 9.86 -26.72
C ALA A 666 -9.37 10.85 -27.90
N LYS A 667 -10.46 10.78 -28.66
CA LYS A 667 -10.78 11.77 -29.72
C LYS A 667 -11.04 13.16 -29.14
N GLU A 668 -11.73 13.26 -28.00
CA GLU A 668 -11.92 14.52 -27.27
C GLU A 668 -10.57 15.15 -26.88
N LEU A 669 -9.66 14.36 -26.31
CA LEU A 669 -8.31 14.81 -25.95
C LEU A 669 -7.52 15.24 -27.19
N LEU A 670 -7.58 14.49 -28.30
CA LEU A 670 -6.88 14.82 -29.54
C LEU A 670 -7.48 16.03 -30.27
N ALA A 671 -8.78 16.28 -30.14
CA ALA A 671 -9.44 17.48 -30.67
C ALA A 671 -9.00 18.73 -29.90
N ASN A 672 -8.56 18.56 -28.64
CA ASN A 672 -8.02 19.62 -27.83
C ASN A 672 -6.64 19.27 -27.23
N PRO A 673 -5.57 19.18 -28.06
CA PRO A 673 -4.24 18.73 -27.63
C PRO A 673 -3.60 19.56 -26.51
N ALA A 674 -3.99 20.83 -26.41
CA ALA A 674 -3.53 21.76 -25.40
C ALA A 674 -4.40 21.77 -24.13
N GLY A 675 -5.48 20.98 -24.09
CA GLY A 675 -6.53 21.08 -23.06
C GLY A 675 -7.37 22.36 -23.20
N GLU A 676 -8.44 22.49 -22.42
CA GLU A 676 -9.24 23.73 -22.42
C GLU A 676 -8.36 24.93 -22.06
N GLU A 677 -8.39 25.96 -22.91
CA GLU A 677 -7.69 27.21 -22.64
C GLU A 677 -8.43 27.95 -21.53
N GLN A 678 -7.87 27.95 -20.32
CA GLN A 678 -8.43 28.71 -19.23
C GLN A 678 -7.87 30.14 -19.27
N VAL A 679 -8.75 31.10 -19.54
CA VAL A 679 -8.39 32.52 -19.48
C VAL A 679 -8.14 32.89 -18.02
N VAL A 680 -6.87 33.17 -17.70
CA VAL A 680 -6.46 33.57 -16.35
C VAL A 680 -6.74 35.05 -16.12
N GLY A 681 -6.64 35.87 -17.18
CA GLY A 681 -6.89 37.31 -17.16
C GLY A 681 -5.96 38.05 -18.11
N ASN A 682 -5.88 39.38 -18.00
CA ASN A 682 -4.96 40.19 -18.81
C ASN A 682 -3.74 40.59 -17.98
N HIS A 683 -2.55 40.49 -18.57
CA HIS A 683 -1.30 40.93 -17.95
C HIS A 683 -1.40 42.43 -17.63
N PRO A 684 -1.10 42.87 -16.39
CA PRO A 684 -1.29 44.26 -15.96
C PRO A 684 -0.44 45.26 -16.75
N ASP A 685 0.81 44.89 -17.07
CA ASP A 685 1.72 45.80 -17.80
C ASP A 685 1.60 45.74 -19.34
N THR A 686 1.45 44.55 -19.93
CA THR A 686 1.40 44.39 -21.40
C THR A 686 -0.01 44.47 -21.96
N GLY A 687 -1.04 44.32 -21.12
CA GLY A 687 -2.45 44.23 -21.55
C GLY A 687 -2.79 42.96 -22.31
N LEU A 688 -1.83 42.06 -22.55
CA LEU A 688 -2.02 40.83 -23.30
C LEU A 688 -2.79 39.81 -22.45
N GLN A 689 -3.68 39.06 -23.09
CA GLN A 689 -4.41 37.99 -22.42
C GLN A 689 -3.44 36.86 -22.02
N ILE A 690 -3.57 36.37 -20.80
CA ILE A 690 -2.84 35.22 -20.28
C ILE A 690 -3.81 34.04 -20.19
N VAL A 691 -3.37 32.91 -20.73
CA VAL A 691 -4.11 31.65 -20.74
C VAL A 691 -3.28 30.55 -20.10
N ALA A 692 -3.92 29.67 -19.36
CA ALA A 692 -3.33 28.44 -18.82
C ALA A 692 -3.76 27.26 -19.70
N LYS A 693 -2.80 26.41 -20.06
CA LYS A 693 -3.00 25.26 -20.96
C LYS A 693 -2.17 24.07 -20.52
N ASN A 694 -2.60 22.86 -20.88
CA ASN A 694 -1.82 21.64 -20.69
C ASN A 694 -0.90 21.39 -21.89
N GLY A 695 0.41 21.53 -21.70
CA GLY A 695 1.41 21.36 -22.76
C GLY A 695 2.09 20.00 -22.72
N ARG A 696 2.84 19.67 -23.78
CA ARG A 696 3.66 18.45 -23.87
C ARG A 696 4.57 18.18 -22.66
N PHE A 697 4.97 19.23 -21.93
CA PHE A 697 5.87 19.14 -20.78
C PHE A 697 5.17 19.36 -19.43
N GLY A 698 3.84 19.31 -19.42
CA GLY A 698 3.00 19.65 -18.28
C GLY A 698 2.26 20.97 -18.47
N PRO A 699 1.43 21.36 -17.49
CA PRO A 699 0.65 22.60 -17.55
C PRO A 699 1.56 23.85 -17.52
N TYR A 700 1.15 24.88 -18.25
CA TYR A 700 1.88 26.14 -18.37
C TYR A 700 0.93 27.32 -18.62
N VAL A 701 1.39 28.52 -18.28
CA VAL A 701 0.76 29.79 -18.69
C VAL A 701 1.49 30.37 -19.90
N THR A 702 0.75 31.04 -20.77
CA THR A 702 1.29 31.74 -21.94
C THR A 702 0.52 33.02 -22.21
N GLU A 703 1.20 34.03 -22.72
CA GLU A 703 0.54 35.19 -23.33
C GLU A 703 -0.10 34.79 -24.67
N VAL A 704 -1.21 35.44 -25.00
CA VAL A 704 -1.84 35.42 -26.32
C VAL A 704 -1.38 36.66 -27.08
N LEU A 705 -0.67 36.46 -28.18
CA LEU A 705 -0.23 37.56 -29.04
C LEU A 705 -1.40 38.02 -29.95
N PRO A 706 -1.49 39.32 -30.29
CA PRO A 706 -2.43 39.82 -31.28
C PRO A 706 -2.24 39.19 -32.67
N ASP A 707 -3.31 39.11 -33.46
CA ASP A 707 -3.31 38.47 -34.79
C ASP A 707 -2.36 39.14 -35.81
N ASP A 708 -2.01 40.42 -35.58
CA ASP A 708 -1.07 41.20 -36.40
C ASP A 708 0.39 41.13 -35.90
N ALA A 709 0.66 40.33 -34.87
CA ALA A 709 2.02 40.16 -34.36
C ALA A 709 2.96 39.51 -35.41
N PRO A 710 4.23 39.94 -35.51
CA PRO A 710 5.19 39.34 -36.42
C PRO A 710 5.31 37.82 -36.20
N LYS A 711 5.40 37.02 -37.28
CA LYS A 711 5.58 35.55 -37.18
C LYS A 711 6.82 35.11 -36.39
N SER A 712 7.77 36.01 -36.15
CA SER A 712 8.96 35.79 -35.32
C SER A 712 8.75 36.07 -33.83
N ALA A 713 7.65 36.72 -33.44
CA ALA A 713 7.31 36.99 -32.06
C ALA A 713 6.92 35.68 -31.35
N LYS A 714 7.47 35.46 -30.16
CA LYS A 714 7.14 34.31 -29.32
C LYS A 714 6.44 34.81 -28.07
N PRO A 715 5.27 34.24 -27.71
CA PRO A 715 4.63 34.60 -26.46
C PRO A 715 5.52 34.22 -25.28
N ARG A 716 5.48 35.01 -24.21
CA ARG A 716 6.10 34.59 -22.95
C ARG A 716 5.36 33.36 -22.43
N THR A 717 6.11 32.38 -21.92
CA THR A 717 5.58 31.12 -21.40
C THR A 717 6.22 30.80 -20.06
N GLY A 718 5.44 30.26 -19.12
CA GLY A 718 5.91 29.84 -17.81
C GLY A 718 5.25 28.53 -17.39
N SER A 719 6.02 27.50 -17.07
CA SER A 719 5.48 26.23 -16.58
C SER A 719 4.83 26.42 -15.20
N LEU A 720 3.66 25.82 -14.98
CA LEU A 720 3.06 25.76 -13.66
C LEU A 720 3.98 24.97 -12.71
N PHE A 721 3.99 25.38 -11.46
CA PHE A 721 4.64 24.66 -10.38
C PHE A 721 3.87 23.40 -10.02
N LYS A 722 4.51 22.44 -9.34
CA LYS A 722 3.85 21.17 -8.98
C LYS A 722 2.64 21.35 -8.07
N SER A 723 2.62 22.43 -7.29
CA SER A 723 1.52 22.81 -6.41
C SER A 723 0.37 23.54 -7.12
N MET A 724 0.57 23.94 -8.38
CA MET A 724 -0.43 24.69 -9.15
C MET A 724 -1.20 23.75 -10.07
N THR A 725 -2.50 24.00 -10.20
CA THR A 725 -3.37 23.32 -11.16
C THR A 725 -3.91 24.34 -12.15
N LEU A 726 -4.39 23.88 -13.30
CA LEU A 726 -5.02 24.77 -14.28
C LEU A 726 -6.21 25.51 -13.63
N ASP A 727 -7.06 24.78 -12.92
CA ASP A 727 -8.31 25.32 -12.36
C ASP A 727 -8.12 26.34 -11.24
N THR A 728 -6.95 26.34 -10.58
CA THR A 728 -6.70 27.17 -9.40
C THR A 728 -5.65 28.25 -9.61
N VAL A 729 -5.01 28.32 -10.78
CA VAL A 729 -3.94 29.30 -11.02
C VAL A 729 -4.50 30.71 -11.10
N THR A 730 -3.95 31.63 -10.30
CA THR A 730 -4.39 33.03 -10.28
C THR A 730 -3.62 33.89 -11.28
N LEU A 731 -4.20 35.01 -11.69
CA LEU A 731 -3.53 35.99 -12.55
C LEU A 731 -2.20 36.47 -11.97
N GLU A 732 -2.15 36.71 -10.66
CA GLU A 732 -0.93 37.13 -9.97
C GLU A 732 0.17 36.06 -10.07
N GLN A 733 -0.18 34.79 -9.88
CA GLN A 733 0.76 33.68 -10.03
C GLN A 733 1.22 33.53 -11.48
N ALA A 734 0.31 33.66 -12.44
CA ALA A 734 0.61 33.55 -13.86
C ALA A 734 1.59 34.63 -14.33
N VAL A 735 1.38 35.88 -13.93
CA VAL A 735 2.30 37.00 -14.24
C VAL A 735 3.70 36.71 -13.68
N LYS A 736 3.79 36.28 -12.41
CA LYS A 736 5.08 35.91 -11.80
C LYS A 736 5.80 34.80 -12.57
N LEU A 737 5.07 33.81 -13.08
CA LEU A 737 5.66 32.73 -13.90
C LEU A 737 6.19 33.23 -15.25
N LEU A 738 5.53 34.20 -15.87
CA LEU A 738 5.91 34.77 -17.18
C LEU A 738 7.15 35.67 -17.10
N ASP A 739 7.48 36.17 -15.90
CA ASP A 739 8.68 36.97 -15.64
C ASP A 739 9.94 36.13 -15.42
N LEU A 740 9.82 34.79 -15.52
CA LEU A 740 10.97 33.90 -15.49
C LEU A 740 11.65 33.81 -16.86
N PRO A 741 12.98 33.84 -16.94
CA PRO A 741 13.94 33.80 -15.81
C PRO A 741 14.13 35.15 -15.11
N ARG A 742 14.03 35.17 -13.77
CA ARG A 742 14.23 36.38 -12.95
C ARG A 742 15.72 36.67 -12.78
N ILE A 743 16.15 37.90 -13.07
CA ILE A 743 17.51 38.35 -12.78
C ILE A 743 17.65 38.57 -11.26
N VAL A 744 18.56 37.84 -10.63
CA VAL A 744 18.85 37.94 -9.20
C VAL A 744 19.90 39.03 -8.93
N GLY A 745 20.79 39.27 -9.89
CA GLY A 745 21.82 40.31 -9.87
C GLY A 745 23.06 39.92 -10.66
N THR A 746 24.14 40.67 -10.49
CA THR A 746 25.39 40.49 -11.23
C THR A 746 26.52 40.08 -10.26
N ASP A 747 27.34 39.13 -10.67
CA ASP A 747 28.52 38.75 -9.87
C ASP A 747 29.69 39.73 -10.05
N GLU A 748 30.75 39.57 -9.26
CA GLU A 748 31.95 40.43 -9.26
C GLU A 748 32.61 40.56 -10.64
N ASP A 749 32.49 39.53 -11.49
CA ASP A 749 33.01 39.49 -12.87
C ASP A 749 32.03 40.10 -13.91
N GLY A 750 30.93 40.72 -13.50
CA GLY A 750 29.92 41.28 -14.40
C GLY A 750 28.98 40.25 -15.05
N THR A 751 29.05 38.97 -14.67
CA THR A 751 28.16 37.92 -15.20
C THR A 751 26.81 37.91 -14.47
N GLU A 752 25.71 37.97 -15.22
CA GLU A 752 24.35 37.89 -14.68
C GLU A 752 24.03 36.53 -14.05
N ILE A 753 23.36 36.57 -12.91
CA ILE A 753 22.81 35.41 -12.20
C ILE A 753 21.29 35.46 -12.38
N THR A 754 20.72 34.40 -12.94
CA THR A 754 19.28 34.26 -13.13
C THR A 754 18.71 33.09 -12.33
N ALA A 755 17.51 33.26 -11.78
CA ALA A 755 16.70 32.19 -11.20
C ALA A 755 15.66 31.73 -12.22
N GLN A 756 15.61 30.42 -12.46
CA GLN A 756 14.74 29.84 -13.50
C GLN A 756 14.10 28.55 -12.99
N ASN A 757 12.95 28.20 -13.54
CA ASN A 757 12.38 26.86 -13.36
C ASN A 757 12.87 25.95 -14.49
N GLY A 758 13.32 24.74 -14.14
CA GLY A 758 13.90 23.79 -15.08
C GLY A 758 13.31 22.40 -14.92
N ARG A 759 13.62 21.52 -15.87
CA ARG A 759 13.12 20.14 -15.92
C ARG A 759 13.36 19.30 -14.66
N TYR A 760 14.37 19.64 -13.86
CA TYR A 760 14.72 18.92 -12.62
C TYR A 760 14.37 19.72 -11.35
N GLY A 761 13.59 20.79 -11.51
CA GLY A 761 13.24 21.74 -10.46
C GLY A 761 13.93 23.10 -10.61
N PRO A 762 13.70 23.99 -9.63
CA PRO A 762 14.17 25.37 -9.64
C PRO A 762 15.70 25.43 -9.55
N TYR A 763 16.34 26.38 -10.25
CA TYR A 763 17.79 26.52 -10.25
C TYR A 763 18.26 27.95 -10.54
N LEU A 764 19.47 28.27 -10.07
CA LEU A 764 20.24 29.44 -10.48
C LEU A 764 21.14 29.09 -11.66
N LYS A 765 21.33 30.06 -12.55
CA LYS A 765 22.29 29.98 -13.68
C LYS A 765 23.20 31.21 -13.70
N LYS A 766 24.51 30.98 -13.75
CA LYS A 766 25.57 31.98 -13.96
C LYS A 766 26.43 31.49 -15.12
N GLY A 767 26.24 32.05 -16.31
CA GLY A 767 26.89 31.55 -17.54
C GLY A 767 26.58 30.07 -17.81
N THR A 768 27.60 29.21 -17.72
CA THR A 768 27.47 27.74 -17.87
C THR A 768 27.34 26.99 -16.54
N ASP A 769 27.52 27.65 -15.38
CA ASP A 769 27.33 27.02 -14.08
C ASP A 769 25.86 27.12 -13.63
N SER A 770 25.37 26.02 -13.08
CA SER A 770 24.00 25.90 -12.56
C SER A 770 24.01 25.30 -11.15
N ARG A 771 23.10 25.80 -10.31
CA ARG A 771 22.93 25.38 -8.91
C ARG A 771 21.45 25.21 -8.61
N SER A 772 21.05 24.02 -8.16
CA SER A 772 19.64 23.77 -7.80
C SER A 772 19.22 24.63 -6.60
N LEU A 773 17.98 25.11 -6.65
CA LEU A 773 17.27 25.72 -5.54
C LEU A 773 16.46 24.65 -4.80
N THR A 774 15.89 25.04 -3.67
CA THR A 774 15.29 24.10 -2.70
C THR A 774 13.79 23.95 -2.84
N SER A 775 13.12 25.00 -3.27
CA SER A 775 11.68 25.06 -3.53
C SER A 775 11.41 25.98 -4.71
N GLU A 776 10.24 25.81 -5.32
CA GLU A 776 9.82 26.62 -6.47
C GLU A 776 9.60 28.09 -6.05
N ASP A 777 9.14 28.35 -4.82
CA ASP A 777 9.00 29.71 -4.25
C ASP A 777 10.34 30.46 -4.17
N GLN A 778 11.44 29.73 -3.90
CA GLN A 778 12.76 30.33 -3.78
C GLN A 778 13.22 31.01 -5.08
N ILE A 779 12.64 30.67 -6.24
CA ILE A 779 12.90 31.37 -7.50
C ILE A 779 12.59 32.88 -7.36
N PHE A 780 11.51 33.22 -6.68
CA PHE A 780 11.01 34.59 -6.58
C PHE A 780 11.66 35.41 -5.47
N ASP A 781 12.13 34.77 -4.40
CA ASP A 781 12.59 35.47 -3.21
C ASP A 781 14.11 35.44 -3.02
N ILE A 782 14.84 34.60 -3.77
CA ILE A 782 16.29 34.50 -3.59
C ILE A 782 17.01 35.82 -3.88
N THR A 783 17.92 36.20 -2.99
CA THR A 783 18.73 37.42 -3.09
C THR A 783 20.10 37.15 -3.70
N LEU A 784 20.79 38.21 -4.16
CA LEU A 784 22.13 38.12 -4.72
C LEU A 784 23.13 37.51 -3.73
N ASP A 785 23.07 37.89 -2.45
CA ASP A 785 23.98 37.36 -1.42
C ASP A 785 23.75 35.85 -1.17
N GLN A 786 22.49 35.42 -1.16
CA GLN A 786 22.14 34.00 -1.05
C GLN A 786 22.60 33.22 -2.29
N ALA A 787 22.43 33.78 -3.48
CA ALA A 787 22.93 33.17 -4.72
C ALA A 787 24.46 33.03 -4.71
N LYS A 788 25.19 34.07 -4.30
CA LYS A 788 26.66 34.03 -4.14
C LYS A 788 27.08 32.96 -3.12
N ALA A 789 26.37 32.84 -2.00
CA ALA A 789 26.63 31.80 -1.00
C ALA A 789 26.41 30.37 -1.57
N ILE A 790 25.42 30.17 -2.43
CA ILE A 790 25.18 28.89 -3.11
C ILE A 790 26.29 28.59 -4.14
N TYR A 791 26.77 29.59 -4.87
CA TYR A 791 27.88 29.41 -5.83
C TYR A 791 29.22 29.15 -5.14
N ALA A 792 29.46 29.74 -3.97
CA ALA A 792 30.66 29.53 -3.15
C ALA A 792 30.76 28.10 -2.57
N GLN A 793 29.64 27.37 -2.50
CA GLN A 793 29.66 25.96 -2.12
C GLN A 793 30.21 25.11 -3.28
N PRO A 794 31.05 24.10 -3.01
CA PRO A 794 31.48 23.16 -4.05
C PRO A 794 30.25 22.53 -4.68
N LYS A 795 30.25 22.37 -6.01
CA LYS A 795 29.10 21.84 -6.79
C LYS A 795 28.64 20.50 -6.22
N GLN A 796 27.67 20.54 -5.32
CA GLN A 796 27.10 19.36 -4.68
C GLN A 796 26.06 18.79 -5.63
N ARG A 797 26.28 17.56 -6.11
CA ARG A 797 25.20 16.78 -6.69
C ARG A 797 24.20 16.45 -5.56
N GLY A 798 23.10 17.20 -5.50
CA GLY A 798 21.85 16.77 -4.85
C GLY A 798 21.67 17.01 -3.36
N ARG A 799 22.03 18.18 -2.81
CA ARG A 799 21.56 18.61 -1.48
C ARG A 799 21.25 20.12 -1.48
N GLY A 800 19.99 20.47 -1.19
CA GLY A 800 19.52 21.86 -1.10
C GLY A 800 19.71 22.49 0.30
N ALA A 801 19.63 23.83 0.35
CA ALA A 801 19.57 24.69 1.56
C ALA A 801 18.20 24.65 2.30
N ALA A 802 18.09 25.31 3.45
CA ALA A 802 17.02 25.11 4.44
C ALA A 802 15.77 26.00 4.27
N THR A 803 14.59 25.40 4.43
CA THR A 803 13.22 25.97 4.32
C THR A 803 12.75 26.65 5.63
N PRO A 804 11.86 27.67 5.58
CA PRO A 804 11.18 28.23 6.77
C PRO A 804 10.36 27.20 7.56
N PRO A 805 10.07 27.45 8.86
CA PRO A 805 9.32 26.52 9.71
C PRO A 805 7.85 26.40 9.31
N LEU A 806 7.35 25.17 9.35
CA LEU A 806 5.97 24.77 9.07
C LEU A 806 5.00 25.14 10.22
N LYS A 807 5.49 25.22 11.46
CA LYS A 807 4.68 25.57 12.65
C LYS A 807 5.57 26.00 13.82
N GLU A 808 5.15 26.98 14.61
CA GLU A 808 5.81 27.37 15.87
C GLU A 808 4.99 26.86 17.06
N LEU A 809 5.66 26.25 18.04
CA LEU A 809 4.99 25.53 19.14
C LEU A 809 5.21 26.17 20.53
N GLY A 810 5.95 27.27 20.61
CA GLY A 810 6.35 27.90 21.88
C GLY A 810 7.75 27.46 22.34
N ASN A 811 8.13 27.74 23.59
CA ASN A 811 9.47 27.45 24.10
C ASN A 811 9.55 26.04 24.72
N ASP A 812 10.65 25.35 24.48
CA ASP A 812 10.92 24.02 25.02
C ASP A 812 10.99 24.08 26.56
N PRO A 813 10.28 23.22 27.29
CA PRO A 813 10.24 23.24 28.75
C PRO A 813 11.57 22.83 29.42
N VAL A 814 12.53 22.27 28.68
CA VAL A 814 13.84 21.83 29.18
C VAL A 814 14.97 22.77 28.73
N SER A 815 15.01 23.16 27.45
CA SER A 815 16.08 24.05 26.93
C SER A 815 15.73 25.55 26.95
N GLY A 816 14.45 25.90 27.12
CA GLY A 816 13.95 27.27 27.09
C GLY A 816 13.97 27.92 25.70
N GLN A 817 14.37 27.19 24.65
CA GLN A 817 14.49 27.70 23.29
C GLN A 817 13.19 27.55 22.49
N PRO A 818 12.93 28.42 21.49
CA PRO A 818 11.76 28.30 20.63
C PRO A 818 11.75 26.98 19.85
N VAL A 819 10.65 26.24 19.93
CA VAL A 819 10.43 24.97 19.25
C VAL A 819 9.62 25.22 17.98
N ILE A 820 10.17 24.79 16.84
CA ILE A 820 9.57 24.96 15.52
C ILE A 820 9.59 23.66 14.73
N VAL A 821 8.56 23.42 13.94
CA VAL A 821 8.45 22.31 12.98
C VAL A 821 9.01 22.79 11.64
N LYS A 822 9.75 21.97 10.91
CA LYS A 822 10.34 22.27 9.59
C LYS A 822 10.21 21.10 8.63
N ALA A 823 10.14 21.38 7.33
CA ALA A 823 10.25 20.35 6.29
C ALA A 823 11.72 19.95 6.09
N GLY A 824 12.00 18.66 6.05
CA GLY A 824 13.33 18.11 5.79
C GLY A 824 13.34 17.04 4.70
N ARG A 825 14.53 16.69 4.19
CA ARG A 825 14.72 15.65 3.16
C ARG A 825 14.15 14.26 3.55
N PHE A 826 13.90 14.02 4.84
CA PHE A 826 13.46 12.74 5.38
C PHE A 826 12.07 12.84 6.02
N GLY A 827 11.28 13.84 5.64
CA GLY A 827 10.02 14.19 6.28
C GLY A 827 10.17 15.39 7.21
N GLU A 828 9.05 15.79 7.78
CA GLU A 828 8.93 16.91 8.70
C GLU A 828 9.70 16.63 10.00
N TYR A 829 10.19 17.65 10.68
CA TYR A 829 10.93 17.50 11.94
C TYR A 829 10.72 18.69 12.87
N VAL A 830 10.76 18.43 14.18
CA VAL A 830 10.79 19.46 15.24
C VAL A 830 12.24 19.84 15.53
N THR A 831 12.49 21.12 15.77
CA THR A 831 13.80 21.64 16.22
C THR A 831 13.67 22.72 17.28
N ASP A 832 14.57 22.72 18.27
CA ASP A 832 14.76 23.81 19.24
C ASP A 832 15.96 24.70 18.91
N GLY A 833 16.51 24.58 17.68
CA GLY A 833 17.71 25.26 17.23
C GLY A 833 19.03 24.52 17.50
N GLU A 834 19.07 23.58 18.46
CA GLU A 834 20.26 22.76 18.76
C GLU A 834 20.07 21.28 18.36
N TYR A 835 18.88 20.73 18.60
CA TYR A 835 18.50 19.36 18.29
C TYR A 835 17.37 19.32 17.27
N ASN A 836 17.44 18.37 16.34
CA ASN A 836 16.42 18.15 15.30
C ASN A 836 15.88 16.72 15.43
N ALA A 837 14.58 16.59 15.63
CA ALA A 837 13.87 15.32 15.78
C ALA A 837 12.80 15.17 14.70
N THR A 838 12.98 14.21 13.79
CA THR A 838 12.01 13.92 12.72
C THR A 838 10.65 13.54 13.30
N LEU A 839 9.58 14.14 12.77
CA LEU A 839 8.20 13.74 13.07
C LEU A 839 8.06 12.26 12.73
N ARG A 840 7.49 11.50 13.64
CA ARG A 840 7.23 10.08 13.39
C ARG A 840 6.01 9.98 12.48
N LYS A 841 5.78 8.79 11.94
CA LYS A 841 4.71 8.50 10.97
C LYS A 841 3.29 8.89 11.45
N ASP A 842 3.10 9.03 12.76
CA ASP A 842 1.83 9.41 13.39
C ASP A 842 1.74 10.90 13.80
N ASP A 843 2.86 11.65 13.71
CA ASP A 843 2.89 13.07 14.03
C ASP A 843 2.64 13.87 12.72
N THR A 844 1.65 14.77 12.70
CA THR A 844 1.45 15.72 11.59
C THR A 844 1.73 17.15 12.04
N VAL A 845 2.06 18.06 11.12
CA VAL A 845 2.26 19.48 11.45
C VAL A 845 1.04 20.05 12.18
N GLU A 846 -0.17 19.70 11.77
CA GLU A 846 -1.40 20.27 12.33
C GLU A 846 -1.66 19.77 13.75
N SER A 847 -1.40 18.48 14.01
CA SER A 847 -1.72 17.80 15.26
C SER A 847 -0.62 17.85 16.32
N ILE A 848 0.62 18.16 15.93
CA ILE A 848 1.74 18.18 16.88
C ILE A 848 1.61 19.31 17.91
N THR A 849 1.73 18.92 19.20
CA THR A 849 1.70 19.82 20.36
C THR A 849 3.12 20.08 20.89
N LEU A 850 3.27 21.09 21.75
CA LEU A 850 4.56 21.41 22.38
C LEU A 850 5.08 20.26 23.25
N GLU A 851 4.22 19.53 23.97
CA GLU A 851 4.66 18.40 24.80
C GLU A 851 5.22 17.27 23.94
N ARG A 852 4.54 16.95 22.83
CA ARG A 852 4.98 15.92 21.89
C ARG A 852 6.28 16.31 21.17
N ALA A 853 6.39 17.58 20.80
CA ALA A 853 7.60 18.15 20.21
C ALA A 853 8.79 18.11 21.19
N ALA A 854 8.57 18.42 22.47
CA ALA A 854 9.57 18.33 23.52
C ALA A 854 9.98 16.88 23.82
N GLU A 855 9.06 15.91 23.75
CA GLU A 855 9.36 14.48 23.87
C GLU A 855 10.32 14.01 22.76
N LEU A 856 10.01 14.35 21.51
CA LEU A 856 10.85 14.02 20.35
C LEU A 856 12.25 14.66 20.46
N LEU A 857 12.32 15.90 20.95
CA LEU A 857 13.59 16.61 21.19
C LEU A 857 14.37 16.03 22.37
N ALA A 858 13.71 15.61 23.45
CA ALA A 858 14.34 14.97 24.61
C ALA A 858 15.01 13.64 24.21
N GLU A 859 14.30 12.78 23.47
CA GLU A 859 14.89 11.56 22.89
C GLU A 859 16.08 11.87 21.98
N ARG A 860 16.05 13.02 21.30
CA ARG A 860 17.15 13.47 20.45
C ARG A 860 18.34 14.00 21.25
N ARG A 861 18.12 14.65 22.38
CA ARG A 861 19.14 15.11 23.34
C ARG A 861 19.85 13.94 24.01
N GLU A 862 19.13 12.89 24.39
CA GLU A 862 19.71 11.66 24.94
C GLU A 862 20.63 10.93 23.96
N ARG A 863 20.38 11.08 22.64
CA ARG A 863 21.25 10.57 21.57
C ARG A 863 22.49 11.44 21.31
N GLY A 864 22.57 12.64 21.90
CA GLY A 864 23.66 13.62 21.76
C GLY A 864 23.65 14.41 20.43
N PRO A 865 24.31 15.59 20.39
CA PRO A 865 24.28 16.47 19.21
C PRO A 865 25.13 15.89 18.07
N ALA A 866 24.81 16.25 16.83
CA ALA A 866 25.65 15.91 15.69
C ALA A 866 27.04 16.55 15.86
N LYS A 867 28.10 15.74 15.90
CA LYS A 867 29.48 16.24 16.03
C LYS A 867 29.76 17.28 14.93
N LYS A 868 29.97 18.55 15.32
CA LYS A 868 30.68 19.51 14.47
C LYS A 868 32.06 18.94 14.18
N ALA A 869 32.41 18.81 12.90
CA ALA A 869 33.76 18.43 12.51
C ALA A 869 34.73 19.48 13.08
N ALA A 870 35.57 19.07 14.03
CA ALA A 870 36.68 19.89 14.48
C ALA A 870 37.54 20.26 13.26
N LYS A 871 37.75 21.57 13.05
CA LYS A 871 38.72 22.09 12.07
C LYS A 871 40.06 21.39 12.31
N LYS A 872 40.48 20.53 11.38
CA LYS A 872 41.86 20.07 11.32
C LYS A 872 42.73 21.30 11.03
N GLY A 873 43.47 21.74 12.05
CA GLY A 873 44.59 22.66 11.87
C GLY A 873 45.53 22.10 10.81
N ALA A 874 45.97 22.98 9.91
CA ALA A 874 46.85 22.65 8.81
C ALA A 874 48.11 21.95 9.35
N LYS A 875 48.36 20.71 8.89
CA LYS A 875 49.68 20.10 9.01
C LYS A 875 50.67 20.94 8.20
N LYS A 876 51.58 21.62 8.89
CA LYS A 876 52.76 22.29 8.34
C LYS A 876 53.51 21.31 7.43
N ALA A 877 53.72 21.69 6.17
CA ALA A 877 54.56 20.96 5.23
C ALA A 877 56.03 20.99 5.70
N PRO A 878 56.82 19.93 5.51
CA PRO A 878 58.26 19.99 5.69
C PRO A 878 58.89 20.87 4.61
N ALA A 879 59.86 21.69 5.00
CA ALA A 879 60.57 22.61 4.14
C ALA A 879 61.27 21.89 2.97
N LYS A 880 61.08 22.42 1.75
CA LYS A 880 61.84 22.02 0.55
C LYS A 880 63.30 22.41 0.72
N LYS A 881 64.20 21.43 0.69
CA LYS A 881 65.64 21.64 0.53
C LYS A 881 65.94 21.87 -0.96
N ALA A 882 66.77 22.87 -1.24
CA ALA A 882 67.18 23.30 -2.57
C ALA A 882 67.96 22.22 -3.33
N ALA A 883 67.78 22.21 -4.66
CA ALA A 883 68.49 21.35 -5.59
C ALA A 883 69.95 21.78 -5.77
N ALA A 884 70.87 20.82 -5.78
CA ALA A 884 72.22 20.97 -6.29
C ALA A 884 72.37 20.17 -7.59
N LYS A 885 72.90 20.83 -8.62
CA LYS A 885 73.26 20.31 -9.95
C LYS A 885 74.18 19.09 -9.87
N LYS A 886 74.00 18.11 -10.77
CA LYS A 886 75.10 17.53 -11.56
C LYS A 886 74.63 16.69 -12.76
N THR A 887 75.03 17.17 -13.94
CA THR A 887 75.59 16.50 -15.11
C THR A 887 75.00 15.18 -15.64
N ALA A 888 74.61 15.26 -16.92
CA ALA A 888 74.26 14.15 -17.81
C ALA A 888 75.45 13.23 -18.12
N ALA A 889 75.17 11.92 -18.25
CA ALA A 889 76.02 10.97 -18.95
C ALA A 889 75.18 9.92 -19.71
N LYS A 890 75.47 9.87 -21.01
CA LYS A 890 75.17 8.95 -22.12
C LYS A 890 74.41 7.62 -21.89
N LYS A 891 73.45 7.41 -22.79
CA LYS A 891 72.83 6.13 -23.22
C LYS A 891 73.84 5.25 -23.99
N ALA A 892 73.76 3.93 -23.79
CA ALA A 892 74.17 2.91 -24.75
C ALA A 892 73.14 1.75 -24.75
N PRO A 893 72.98 1.00 -25.87
CA PRO A 893 71.69 0.41 -26.26
C PRO A 893 71.54 -1.10 -25.97
N ALA A 894 70.28 -1.53 -25.89
CA ALA A 894 69.85 -2.91 -25.69
C ALA A 894 70.12 -3.81 -26.93
N LYS A 895 70.63 -5.01 -26.68
CA LYS A 895 70.75 -6.10 -27.67
C LYS A 895 69.54 -7.04 -27.56
N LYS A 896 68.87 -7.26 -28.69
CA LYS A 896 67.90 -8.34 -28.92
C LYS A 896 68.62 -9.67 -29.12
N THR A 897 68.02 -10.75 -28.64
CA THR A 897 68.12 -12.08 -29.26
C THR A 897 66.74 -12.74 -29.25
N ALA A 898 66.22 -12.98 -30.46
CA ALA A 898 65.23 -14.01 -30.76
C ALA A 898 65.96 -15.38 -30.83
N LYS A 899 65.36 -16.57 -30.75
CA LYS A 899 64.32 -17.10 -31.67
C LYS A 899 63.94 -18.54 -31.23
N LYS A 900 62.70 -18.94 -31.60
CA LYS A 900 62.21 -20.30 -31.93
C LYS A 900 62.21 -21.35 -30.79
N ALA A 901 61.23 -22.25 -30.68
CA ALA A 901 60.26 -22.77 -31.65
C ALA A 901 58.82 -22.66 -31.15
#